data_AF-A0A928J6E6-F1
#
_entry.id   AF-A0A928J6E6-F1
#
_cell.length_a   1.000
_cell.length_b   1.000
_cell.length_c   1.000
_cell.angle_alpha   90.00
_cell.angle_beta   90.00
_cell.angle_gamma   90.00
#
_symmetry.space_group_name_H-M   'P 1'
#
loop_
_entity.id
_entity.type
_entity.pdbx_description
1 polymer ?
#
loop_
_entity_poly.entity_id
_entity_poly.type
_entity_poly.pdbx_seq_one_letter_code
_entity_poly.pdbx_strand_id
1 'polypeptide(L)'
;MKRLFKNKVLAFVIALMMIASTFPMGIFSVSATTVQGTAITDAAGFAAMTADGTYYLENDITITDTYQTEFKGTFNGNGKTITASAPIFNQVMNATIENFKVVSQDNAEVTLADGGGMVCNKAGGNTILRNITNTVSLKSTNSTSTTNHSLAGIVGDFVAGAEKSTVTIYGCVNEGNISANDTKGIAGGIVGGATHASGNYNVIVENCSNSGVISAMKCGGIVGLFDKLTGSVTLKNCQNLGNVDAKKDLAGGIVSQVTANISNLKIENCVNSGDVSIAAVKYVGGMIGYCQMSGNTSKVQISRCYNSGDINAPTDKDTGALAGGIGGRVKGGLIEYCGNSGAISGGGYTAGIVARNSDNARIIRYCYNVGNVSSAMEVESKDVGYCAGILAFGSADEIYGCYNKGEIEGSTTSKAVAQIATTDSNNYHDNYYLDGMDVFAYKTKNDGAVKYEVADLASGKLAYVMNTAIGKTVYYQNIGISDVEDDDQPVLDATHAIVIPATNSENNKYYSLRFHTLETASIRLSANKAERGIRFATAVNKADYDNLPADVKESISFGTLITPDSYLKVVQGGGYEFTKSGLEKLDTDKPYMSIETSEFIEELKGADNSTYYYFCGSITGIKADNYQWDYSAIGYISIGEIEIYSTEYATRNIAYVANAALNDPEGGYTEEEINMIRGYLPQD
;
A
#
# COMPACT_ATOMS: atom_id res chain seq x y z
N MET A 1 10.48 28.80 4.12
CA MET A 1 10.20 28.08 5.40
C MET A 1 8.72 27.79 5.62
N LYS A 2 7.81 28.77 5.81
CA LYS A 2 6.36 28.48 6.02
C LYS A 2 5.68 27.69 4.87
N ARG A 3 6.10 27.91 3.61
CA ARG A 3 5.59 27.19 2.42
C ARG A 3 6.10 25.74 2.34
N LEU A 4 7.38 25.51 2.64
CA LEU A 4 7.98 24.17 2.76
C LEU A 4 7.36 23.35 3.92
N PHE A 5 7.09 24.01 5.05
CA PHE A 5 6.48 23.35 6.21
C PHE A 5 5.01 22.97 5.95
N LYS A 6 4.24 23.82 5.24
CA LYS A 6 2.88 23.48 4.79
C LYS A 6 2.88 22.29 3.82
N ASN A 7 3.80 22.25 2.85
CA ASN A 7 3.85 21.16 1.86
C ASN A 7 4.20 19.82 2.50
N LYS A 8 5.11 19.78 3.48
CA LYS A 8 5.43 18.54 4.22
C LYS A 8 4.28 18.08 5.12
N VAL A 9 3.58 19.00 5.80
CA VAL A 9 2.43 18.66 6.66
C VAL A 9 1.24 18.19 5.82
N LEU A 10 0.97 18.81 4.67
CA LEU A 10 -0.12 18.42 3.77
C LEU A 10 0.17 17.09 3.08
N ALA A 11 1.40 16.86 2.58
CA ALA A 11 1.80 15.57 2.00
C ALA A 11 1.78 14.43 3.03
N PHE A 12 2.17 14.73 4.28
CA PHE A 12 2.09 13.80 5.40
C PHE A 12 0.63 13.47 5.77
N VAL A 13 -0.24 14.47 5.79
CA VAL A 13 -1.69 14.32 6.03
C VAL A 13 -2.37 13.57 4.90
N ILE A 14 -2.00 13.81 3.63
CA ILE A 14 -2.50 13.08 2.45
C ILE A 14 -2.01 11.62 2.47
N ALA A 15 -0.76 11.36 2.85
CA ALA A 15 -0.24 9.99 3.03
C ALA A 15 -0.93 9.27 4.21
N LEU A 16 -1.27 9.98 5.30
CA LEU A 16 -2.04 9.43 6.42
C LEU A 16 -3.52 9.22 6.10
N MET A 17 -4.17 10.11 5.33
CA MET A 17 -5.59 10.02 4.97
C MET A 17 -5.84 8.95 3.91
N MET A 18 -4.92 8.77 2.95
CA MET A 18 -4.93 7.62 2.02
C MET A 18 -4.96 6.27 2.74
N ILE A 19 -4.41 6.22 3.95
CA ILE A 19 -4.34 5.00 4.77
C ILE A 19 -5.46 4.97 5.82
N ALA A 20 -5.98 6.10 6.29
CA ALA A 20 -7.03 6.16 7.32
C ALA A 20 -8.35 5.48 6.90
N SER A 21 -8.60 5.32 5.60
CA SER A 21 -9.71 4.53 5.05
C SER A 21 -9.49 3.01 5.10
N THR A 22 -8.25 2.54 5.32
CA THR A 22 -7.88 1.10 5.37
C THR A 22 -7.17 0.67 6.66
N PHE A 23 -6.75 1.62 7.49
CA PHE A 23 -6.26 1.39 8.84
C PHE A 23 -7.36 1.75 9.84
N PRO A 24 -7.79 0.82 10.69
CA PRO A 24 -8.24 1.24 12.01
C PRO A 24 -7.01 1.83 12.70
N MET A 25 -6.84 3.16 12.64
CA MET A 25 -6.09 3.91 13.66
C MET A 25 -6.88 3.86 14.96
N GLY A 26 -7.11 2.64 15.44
CA GLY A 26 -7.88 2.31 16.61
C GLY A 26 -6.96 1.54 17.51
N ILE A 27 -6.85 2.01 18.74
CA ILE A 27 -6.77 1.12 19.90
C ILE A 27 -7.66 -0.08 19.57
N PHE A 28 -7.07 -1.22 19.25
CA PHE A 28 -7.83 -2.44 19.00
C PHE A 28 -8.51 -2.76 20.33
N SER A 29 -9.75 -2.31 20.50
CA SER A 29 -10.63 -2.86 21.50
C SER A 29 -10.83 -4.30 21.07
N VAL A 30 -10.04 -5.20 21.65
CA VAL A 30 -10.25 -6.64 21.55
C VAL A 30 -11.68 -6.86 22.02
N SER A 31 -12.61 -7.10 21.08
CA SER A 31 -13.91 -7.64 21.43
C SER A 31 -13.65 -8.89 22.25
N ALA A 32 -14.24 -9.01 23.44
CA ALA A 32 -13.95 -10.05 24.40
C ALA A 32 -14.28 -11.44 23.82
N THR A 33 -13.35 -12.02 23.07
CA THR A 33 -13.34 -13.45 22.77
C THR A 33 -13.03 -14.16 24.08
N THR A 34 -13.77 -15.23 24.37
CA THR A 34 -13.42 -16.15 25.46
C THR A 34 -11.97 -16.60 25.29
N VAL A 35 -11.10 -16.13 26.18
CA VAL A 35 -9.66 -16.45 26.16
C VAL A 35 -9.52 -17.95 26.46
N GLN A 36 -8.88 -18.70 25.55
CA GLN A 36 -8.68 -20.14 25.69
C GLN A 36 -7.26 -20.44 26.19
N GLY A 37 -7.12 -21.50 26.97
CA GLY A 37 -5.82 -22.00 27.43
C GLY A 37 -5.61 -21.96 28.94
N THR A 38 -4.39 -22.26 29.35
CA THR A 38 -3.92 -22.20 30.74
C THR A 38 -3.50 -20.76 31.08
N ALA A 39 -3.98 -20.23 32.21
CA ALA A 39 -3.61 -18.91 32.69
C ALA A 39 -2.14 -18.86 33.11
N ILE A 40 -1.44 -17.82 32.68
CA ILE A 40 -0.09 -17.46 33.11
C ILE A 40 -0.20 -16.16 33.90
N THR A 41 0.17 -16.23 35.19
CA THR A 41 0.06 -15.13 36.15
C THR A 41 1.40 -14.52 36.54
N ASP A 42 2.50 -15.22 36.25
CA ASP A 42 3.87 -14.81 36.61
C ASP A 42 4.93 -15.43 35.69
N ALA A 43 6.19 -15.07 35.94
CA ALA A 43 7.36 -15.55 35.21
C ALA A 43 7.59 -17.07 35.37
N ALA A 44 7.25 -17.65 36.52
CA ALA A 44 7.45 -19.07 36.79
C ALA A 44 6.47 -19.91 35.96
N GLY A 45 5.22 -19.47 35.85
CA GLY A 45 4.23 -20.07 34.95
C GLY A 45 4.68 -20.00 33.49
N PHE A 46 5.20 -18.84 33.05
CA PHE A 46 5.75 -18.69 31.70
C PHE A 46 6.92 -19.65 31.44
N ALA A 47 7.88 -19.75 32.36
CA ALA A 47 9.02 -20.66 32.24
C ALA A 47 8.60 -22.15 32.25
N ALA A 48 7.50 -22.48 32.92
CA ALA A 48 6.97 -23.84 33.04
C ALA A 48 6.10 -24.29 31.84
N MET A 49 5.84 -23.42 30.87
CA MET A 49 5.04 -23.78 29.69
C MET A 49 5.64 -24.97 28.94
N THR A 50 4.79 -25.92 28.55
CA THR A 50 5.13 -26.92 27.53
C THR A 50 5.19 -26.28 26.14
N ALA A 51 6.01 -26.84 25.26
CA ALA A 51 6.24 -26.32 23.92
C ALA A 51 4.97 -26.18 23.08
N ASP A 52 4.00 -27.09 23.22
CA ASP A 52 2.81 -27.24 22.39
C ASP A 52 1.51 -26.77 23.08
N GLY A 53 1.61 -26.22 24.28
CA GLY A 53 0.43 -25.82 25.06
C GLY A 53 -0.27 -24.56 24.56
N THR A 54 -1.48 -24.33 25.05
CA THR A 54 -2.27 -23.11 24.78
C THR A 54 -2.35 -22.30 26.08
N TYR A 55 -1.89 -21.05 26.04
CA TYR A 55 -1.70 -20.21 27.22
C TYR A 55 -2.24 -18.79 27.00
N TYR A 56 -2.64 -18.15 28.08
CA TYR A 56 -2.96 -16.73 28.07
C TYR A 56 -2.45 -15.98 29.30
N LEU A 57 -2.19 -14.68 29.17
CA LEU A 57 -1.85 -13.83 30.31
C LEU A 57 -3.10 -13.39 31.08
N GLU A 58 -3.13 -13.68 32.37
CA GLU A 58 -4.16 -13.16 33.28
C GLU A 58 -3.77 -11.77 33.84
N ASN A 59 -2.46 -11.57 34.06
CA ASN A 59 -1.86 -10.35 34.60
C ASN A 59 -0.74 -9.83 33.70
N ASP A 60 -0.35 -8.57 33.93
CA ASP A 60 0.95 -8.09 33.46
C ASP A 60 2.06 -8.86 34.19
N ILE A 61 3.11 -9.24 33.46
CA ILE A 61 4.21 -10.06 34.00
C ILE A 61 5.58 -9.48 33.63
N THR A 62 6.61 -9.87 34.39
CA THR A 62 8.01 -9.55 34.10
C THR A 62 8.74 -10.80 33.63
N ILE A 63 9.37 -10.75 32.46
CA ILE A 63 10.16 -11.86 31.89
C ILE A 63 11.62 -11.39 31.74
N THR A 64 12.51 -11.91 32.58
CA THR A 64 13.94 -11.59 32.51
C THR A 64 14.74 -12.54 31.62
N ASP A 65 14.21 -13.74 31.40
CA ASP A 65 14.88 -14.82 30.68
C ASP A 65 14.05 -15.30 29.48
N THR A 66 14.72 -15.50 28.35
CA THR A 66 14.10 -15.99 27.12
C THR A 66 13.61 -17.43 27.27
N TYR A 67 12.40 -17.72 26.78
CA TYR A 67 11.90 -19.10 26.63
C TYR A 67 12.74 -19.86 25.59
N GLN A 68 13.61 -20.74 26.07
CA GLN A 68 14.66 -21.38 25.25
C GLN A 68 14.14 -22.48 24.32
N THR A 69 13.13 -23.23 24.77
CA THR A 69 12.55 -24.33 24.00
C THR A 69 11.81 -23.79 22.77
N GLU A 70 11.84 -24.54 21.66
CA GLU A 70 11.03 -24.22 20.48
C GLU A 70 9.55 -24.27 20.83
N PHE A 71 8.89 -23.10 20.82
CA PHE A 71 7.46 -23.00 21.11
C PHE A 71 6.63 -23.22 19.85
N LYS A 72 5.61 -24.08 19.97
CA LYS A 72 4.71 -24.56 18.91
C LYS A 72 3.24 -24.35 19.22
N GLY A 73 2.96 -23.87 20.42
CA GLY A 73 1.61 -23.72 20.93
C GLY A 73 1.00 -22.36 20.61
N THR A 74 0.05 -21.96 21.46
CA THR A 74 -0.57 -20.63 21.40
C THR A 74 -0.24 -19.85 22.65
N PHE A 75 0.21 -18.61 22.49
CA PHE A 75 0.46 -17.67 23.58
C PHE A 75 -0.31 -16.37 23.31
N ASN A 76 -1.40 -16.18 24.03
CA ASN A 76 -2.26 -15.00 23.92
C ASN A 76 -2.02 -14.07 25.11
N GLY A 77 -1.41 -12.92 24.84
CA GLY A 77 -1.17 -11.88 25.81
C GLY A 77 -2.42 -11.21 26.38
N ASN A 78 -3.60 -11.43 25.79
CA ASN A 78 -4.88 -10.93 26.28
C ASN A 78 -4.89 -9.42 26.61
N GLY A 79 -4.19 -8.63 25.79
CA GLY A 79 -4.02 -7.19 25.96
C GLY A 79 -3.10 -6.77 27.11
N LYS A 80 -2.41 -7.71 27.76
CA LYS A 80 -1.52 -7.46 28.90
C LYS A 80 -0.14 -6.96 28.46
N THR A 81 0.58 -6.43 29.43
CA THR A 81 1.95 -5.94 29.28
C THR A 81 2.95 -6.96 29.80
N ILE A 82 4.01 -7.20 29.02
CA ILE A 82 5.19 -7.95 29.42
C ILE A 82 6.34 -6.95 29.61
N THR A 83 6.84 -6.84 30.84
CA THR A 83 8.11 -6.13 31.10
C THR A 83 9.26 -7.08 30.86
N ALA A 84 10.13 -6.82 29.89
CA ALA A 84 11.18 -7.74 29.50
C ALA A 84 12.56 -7.09 29.36
N SER A 85 13.59 -7.86 29.73
CA SER A 85 15.01 -7.50 29.59
C SER A 85 15.77 -8.41 28.61
N ALA A 86 15.05 -9.33 27.96
CA ALA A 86 15.55 -10.28 26.97
C ALA A 86 14.41 -10.64 26.00
N PRO A 87 14.71 -11.24 24.82
CA PRO A 87 13.69 -11.75 23.91
C PRO A 87 12.70 -12.67 24.63
N ILE A 88 11.41 -12.60 24.32
CA ILE A 88 10.40 -13.43 24.99
C ILE A 88 10.60 -14.91 24.60
N PHE A 89 10.68 -15.20 23.31
CA PHE A 89 10.89 -16.54 22.78
C PHE A 89 12.21 -16.66 22.03
N ASN A 90 12.92 -17.77 22.21
CA ASN A 90 14.08 -18.05 21.37
C ASN A 90 13.62 -18.43 19.96
N GLN A 91 12.72 -19.40 19.84
CA GLN A 91 12.22 -19.87 18.55
C GLN A 91 10.73 -20.21 18.63
N VAL A 92 9.98 -19.77 17.62
CA VAL A 92 8.56 -20.09 17.44
C VAL A 92 8.34 -20.83 16.11
N MET A 93 7.61 -21.94 16.15
CA MET A 93 7.39 -22.80 14.99
C MET A 93 6.00 -23.42 15.00
N ASN A 94 5.20 -23.16 13.96
CA ASN A 94 3.77 -23.55 13.91
C ASN A 94 2.95 -22.96 15.09
N ALA A 95 3.39 -21.82 15.61
CA ALA A 95 2.83 -21.22 16.82
C ALA A 95 1.93 -20.03 16.52
N THR A 96 1.06 -19.67 17.47
CA THR A 96 0.31 -18.40 17.45
C THR A 96 0.73 -17.55 18.64
N ILE A 97 1.29 -16.37 18.39
CA ILE A 97 1.74 -15.41 19.40
C ILE A 97 0.97 -14.11 19.21
N GLU A 98 0.25 -13.63 20.21
CA GLU A 98 -0.69 -12.54 19.96
C GLU A 98 -1.05 -11.65 21.15
N ASN A 99 -1.50 -10.42 20.85
CA ASN A 99 -2.23 -9.53 21.76
C ASN A 99 -1.48 -9.14 23.05
N PHE A 100 -0.25 -8.65 22.97
CA PHE A 100 0.43 -8.04 24.13
C PHE A 100 1.28 -6.84 23.74
N LYS A 101 1.63 -6.06 24.76
CA LYS A 101 2.65 -5.02 24.69
C LYS A 101 3.91 -5.48 25.41
N VAL A 102 5.08 -5.23 24.82
CA VAL A 102 6.39 -5.45 25.44
C VAL A 102 7.01 -4.10 25.79
N VAL A 103 7.40 -3.96 27.05
CA VAL A 103 8.09 -2.78 27.60
C VAL A 103 9.37 -3.24 28.30
N SER A 104 10.30 -2.33 28.55
CA SER A 104 11.47 -2.59 29.38
C SER A 104 11.34 -1.83 30.69
N GLN A 105 11.99 -2.34 31.74
CA GLN A 105 12.04 -1.66 33.02
C GLN A 105 12.66 -0.27 32.83
N ASP A 106 11.96 0.76 33.29
CA ASP A 106 12.38 2.16 33.22
C ASP A 106 12.78 2.65 31.82
N ASN A 107 12.20 2.05 30.76
CA ASN A 107 12.56 2.29 29.36
C ASN A 107 14.04 2.01 29.03
N ALA A 108 14.68 1.10 29.76
CA ALA A 108 16.06 0.71 29.50
C ALA A 108 16.23 0.10 28.10
N GLU A 109 17.34 0.42 27.44
CA GLU A 109 17.75 -0.23 26.18
C GLU A 109 18.19 -1.67 26.48
N VAL A 110 17.67 -2.63 25.71
CA VAL A 110 18.04 -4.04 25.81
C VAL A 110 19.15 -4.37 24.81
N THR A 111 20.25 -4.92 25.31
CA THR A 111 21.41 -5.30 24.48
C THR A 111 21.39 -6.78 24.15
N LEU A 112 21.36 -7.11 22.86
CA LEU A 112 21.41 -8.48 22.34
C LEU A 112 22.74 -8.70 21.61
N ALA A 113 23.60 -9.58 22.13
CA ALA A 113 24.92 -9.80 21.55
C ALA A 113 24.82 -10.24 20.08
N ASP A 114 24.07 -11.30 19.78
CA ASP A 114 24.06 -11.94 18.45
C ASP A 114 22.87 -11.53 17.57
N GLY A 115 22.23 -10.39 17.90
CA GLY A 115 20.95 -10.02 17.30
C GLY A 115 19.77 -10.79 17.91
N GLY A 116 18.59 -10.65 17.32
CA GLY A 116 17.34 -11.22 17.81
C GLY A 116 16.12 -10.32 17.57
N GLY A 117 14.96 -10.83 17.93
CA GLY A 117 13.72 -10.06 17.95
C GLY A 117 13.22 -9.94 19.39
N MET A 118 12.66 -8.80 19.81
CA MET A 118 12.18 -8.67 21.19
C MET A 118 11.07 -9.69 21.51
N VAL A 119 10.23 -10.02 20.52
CA VAL A 119 9.20 -11.07 20.67
C VAL A 119 9.82 -12.44 20.45
N CYS A 120 10.49 -12.66 19.32
CA CYS A 120 11.19 -13.91 19.09
C CYS A 120 12.49 -13.74 18.30
N ASN A 121 13.52 -14.51 18.64
CA ASN A 121 14.74 -14.51 17.83
C ASN A 121 14.50 -15.13 16.46
N LYS A 122 13.70 -16.21 16.37
CA LYS A 122 13.41 -16.90 15.10
C LYS A 122 11.96 -17.35 14.97
N ALA A 123 11.39 -17.19 13.78
CA ALA A 123 10.07 -17.71 13.41
C ALA A 123 10.13 -18.69 12.20
N GLY A 124 9.31 -19.75 12.22
CA GLY A 124 9.23 -20.73 11.13
C GLY A 124 7.93 -21.53 11.13
N GLY A 125 7.76 -22.49 10.22
CA GLY A 125 6.52 -23.27 10.11
C GLY A 125 5.31 -22.41 9.72
N ASN A 126 4.10 -22.82 10.12
CA ASN A 126 2.87 -22.05 9.96
C ASN A 126 2.63 -21.14 11.17
N THR A 127 3.47 -20.13 11.35
CA THR A 127 3.45 -19.26 12.53
C THR A 127 2.68 -17.97 12.28
N ILE A 128 1.91 -17.55 13.28
CA ILE A 128 1.17 -16.28 13.30
C ILE A 128 1.68 -15.43 14.47
N LEU A 129 2.12 -14.21 14.17
CA LEU A 129 2.38 -13.17 15.15
C LEU A 129 1.41 -12.03 14.90
N ARG A 130 0.54 -11.67 15.86
CA ARG A 130 -0.45 -10.62 15.62
C ARG A 130 -0.73 -9.69 16.80
N ASN A 131 -0.98 -8.42 16.50
CA ASN A 131 -1.35 -7.42 17.51
C ASN A 131 -0.35 -7.32 18.65
N ILE A 132 0.95 -7.29 18.32
CA ILE A 132 2.03 -7.18 19.30
C ILE A 132 2.69 -5.82 19.17
N THR A 133 2.82 -5.10 20.28
CA THR A 133 3.51 -3.80 20.33
C THR A 133 4.82 -3.94 21.07
N ASN A 134 5.95 -3.66 20.43
CA ASN A 134 7.25 -3.51 21.08
C ASN A 134 7.55 -2.03 21.32
N THR A 135 7.78 -1.61 22.56
CA THR A 135 8.31 -0.27 22.88
C THR A 135 9.76 -0.31 23.34
N VAL A 136 10.35 -1.50 23.43
CA VAL A 136 11.72 -1.69 23.91
C VAL A 136 12.70 -1.26 22.83
N SER A 137 13.60 -0.34 23.20
CA SER A 137 14.74 -0.02 22.33
C SER A 137 15.78 -1.14 22.42
N LEU A 138 16.27 -1.60 21.27
CA LEU A 138 17.21 -2.70 21.16
C LEU A 138 18.54 -2.23 20.57
N LYS A 139 19.62 -2.81 21.07
CA LYS A 139 20.96 -2.63 20.52
C LYS A 139 21.69 -3.95 20.36
N SER A 140 22.45 -4.10 19.28
CA SER A 140 23.42 -5.21 19.16
C SER A 140 24.86 -4.74 19.26
N THR A 141 25.68 -5.50 20.00
CA THR A 141 27.06 -5.11 20.36
C THR A 141 28.13 -6.01 19.74
N ASN A 142 27.79 -7.18 19.19
CA ASN A 142 28.80 -8.13 18.74
C ASN A 142 29.36 -7.79 17.35
N SER A 143 30.42 -6.98 17.31
CA SER A 143 31.10 -6.56 16.09
C SER A 143 32.05 -7.62 15.50
N THR A 144 32.25 -8.77 16.17
CA THR A 144 33.23 -9.80 15.76
C THR A 144 32.63 -11.01 15.04
N SER A 145 31.30 -11.07 14.91
CA SER A 145 30.65 -12.18 14.20
C SER A 145 31.07 -12.21 12.71
N THR A 146 31.43 -13.40 12.24
CA THR A 146 31.74 -13.67 10.83
C THR A 146 30.48 -13.77 9.97
N THR A 147 29.30 -13.74 10.58
CA THR A 147 27.99 -13.88 9.93
C THR A 147 27.15 -12.61 10.11
N ASN A 148 26.14 -12.43 9.26
CA ASN A 148 25.19 -11.34 9.47
C ASN A 148 24.31 -11.65 10.69
N HIS A 149 23.96 -10.64 11.48
CA HIS A 149 23.07 -10.78 12.63
C HIS A 149 21.97 -9.73 12.56
N SER A 150 20.74 -10.23 12.64
CA SER A 150 19.52 -9.48 12.41
C SER A 150 18.92 -9.03 13.74
N LEU A 151 18.47 -7.78 13.84
CA LEU A 151 17.85 -7.19 15.02
C LEU A 151 16.49 -6.59 14.69
N ALA A 152 15.46 -6.84 15.51
CA ALA A 152 14.14 -6.24 15.30
C ALA A 152 13.26 -6.17 16.55
N GLY A 153 12.22 -5.35 16.49
CA GLY A 153 11.21 -5.27 17.55
C GLY A 153 10.37 -6.53 17.70
N ILE A 154 10.08 -7.25 16.61
CA ILE A 154 9.21 -8.44 16.66
C ILE A 154 10.01 -9.71 16.37
N VAL A 155 10.40 -9.95 15.11
CA VAL A 155 11.06 -11.18 14.67
C VAL A 155 12.49 -10.90 14.26
N GLY A 156 13.47 -11.52 14.92
CA GLY A 156 14.89 -11.36 14.57
C GLY A 156 15.23 -11.92 13.19
N ASP A 157 15.00 -13.22 12.99
CA ASP A 157 15.23 -13.93 11.72
C ASP A 157 14.18 -15.04 11.52
N PHE A 158 14.33 -15.80 10.44
CA PHE A 158 13.54 -16.99 10.17
C PHE A 158 14.36 -18.26 10.36
N VAL A 159 13.68 -19.36 10.69
CA VAL A 159 14.32 -20.65 10.97
C VAL A 159 15.01 -21.23 9.72
N ALA A 160 16.19 -21.83 9.87
CA ALA A 160 16.87 -22.48 8.76
C ALA A 160 16.27 -23.86 8.46
N GLY A 161 16.24 -24.25 7.18
CA GLY A 161 15.93 -25.62 6.77
C GLY A 161 14.50 -26.09 7.08
N ALA A 162 13.57 -25.17 7.30
CA ALA A 162 12.17 -25.53 7.51
C ALA A 162 11.56 -26.14 6.23
N GLU A 163 10.60 -27.06 6.42
CA GLU A 163 9.64 -27.41 5.37
C GLU A 163 8.89 -26.16 4.88
N LYS A 164 8.06 -26.29 3.84
CA LYS A 164 7.26 -25.17 3.32
C LYS A 164 6.59 -24.42 4.48
N SER A 165 7.02 -23.19 4.72
CA SER A 165 6.66 -22.39 5.89
C SER A 165 5.83 -21.19 5.48
N THR A 166 4.87 -20.80 6.32
CA THR A 166 4.09 -19.57 6.17
C THR A 166 4.18 -18.79 7.46
N VAL A 167 4.86 -17.65 7.45
CA VAL A 167 4.97 -16.78 8.63
C VAL A 167 4.16 -15.52 8.37
N THR A 168 3.11 -15.34 9.16
CA THR A 168 2.20 -14.20 9.08
C THR A 168 2.46 -13.28 10.27
N ILE A 169 2.79 -12.01 9.98
CA ILE A 169 2.99 -10.95 10.96
C ILE A 169 1.95 -9.87 10.66
N TYR A 170 1.01 -9.66 11.57
CA TYR A 170 -0.18 -8.86 11.31
C TYR A 170 -0.46 -7.87 12.44
N GLY A 171 -0.64 -6.58 12.13
CA GLY A 171 -1.04 -5.61 13.16
C GLY A 171 0.03 -5.37 14.23
N CYS A 172 1.30 -5.68 13.95
CA CYS A 172 2.39 -5.51 14.90
C CYS A 172 3.01 -4.12 14.80
N VAL A 173 3.44 -3.58 15.94
CA VAL A 173 3.96 -2.22 16.07
C VAL A 173 5.33 -2.25 16.73
N ASN A 174 6.28 -1.48 16.20
CA ASN A 174 7.55 -1.19 16.86
C ASN A 174 7.68 0.33 17.13
N GLU A 175 7.70 0.69 18.39
CA GLU A 175 7.93 2.07 18.87
C GLU A 175 9.37 2.27 19.38
N GLY A 176 10.06 1.17 19.73
CA GLY A 176 11.43 1.21 20.25
C GLY A 176 12.48 1.43 19.16
N ASN A 177 13.56 2.13 19.49
CA ASN A 177 14.67 2.32 18.56
C ASN A 177 15.45 1.01 18.37
N ILE A 178 15.85 0.68 17.14
CA ILE A 178 16.58 -0.55 16.82
C ILE A 178 17.94 -0.18 16.25
N SER A 179 19.01 -0.44 17.01
CA SER A 179 20.38 -0.12 16.63
C SER A 179 21.25 -1.38 16.51
N ALA A 180 21.35 -1.96 15.31
CA ALA A 180 22.30 -3.04 15.06
C ALA A 180 23.70 -2.48 14.73
N ASN A 181 24.75 -3.28 14.91
CA ASN A 181 26.11 -2.80 14.68
C ASN A 181 26.43 -2.43 13.21
N ASP A 182 27.39 -1.52 13.04
CA ASP A 182 27.73 -0.95 11.73
C ASP A 182 28.61 -1.87 10.87
N THR A 183 29.01 -3.05 11.32
CA THR A 183 29.95 -3.92 10.57
C THR A 183 29.24 -5.06 9.85
N LYS A 184 28.25 -5.68 10.49
CA LYS A 184 27.45 -6.80 9.96
C LYS A 184 26.00 -6.80 10.44
N GLY A 185 25.60 -5.77 11.17
CA GLY A 185 24.26 -5.65 11.72
C GLY A 185 23.24 -5.37 10.62
N ILE A 186 22.15 -6.11 10.68
CA ILE A 186 20.95 -5.88 9.90
C ILE A 186 19.85 -5.51 10.88
N ALA A 187 19.06 -4.49 10.57
CA ALA A 187 17.93 -4.11 11.40
C ALA A 187 16.65 -3.90 10.60
N GLY A 188 15.52 -4.30 11.19
CA GLY A 188 14.21 -3.83 10.78
C GLY A 188 13.31 -3.59 11.99
N GLY A 189 12.34 -2.69 11.88
CA GLY A 189 11.41 -2.42 12.99
C GLY A 189 10.61 -3.66 13.38
N ILE A 190 10.13 -4.42 12.40
CA ILE A 190 9.29 -5.61 12.60
C ILE A 190 10.09 -6.89 12.38
N VAL A 191 10.81 -7.00 11.27
CA VAL A 191 11.61 -8.19 10.92
C VAL A 191 13.07 -7.81 10.71
N GLY A 192 13.98 -8.47 11.41
CA GLY A 192 15.41 -8.18 11.31
C GLY A 192 15.95 -8.63 9.96
N GLY A 193 15.69 -9.86 9.55
CA GLY A 193 15.96 -10.30 8.17
C GLY A 193 15.70 -11.78 7.93
N ALA A 194 15.96 -12.24 6.71
CA ALA A 194 15.95 -13.65 6.35
C ALA A 194 17.35 -14.11 5.92
N THR A 195 18.28 -14.15 6.88
CA THR A 195 19.68 -14.50 6.63
C THR A 195 19.95 -15.99 6.80
N HIS A 196 19.01 -16.72 7.42
CA HIS A 196 19.12 -18.15 7.70
C HIS A 196 18.02 -19.00 7.06
N ALA A 197 16.95 -18.42 6.54
CA ALA A 197 15.83 -19.14 5.94
C ALA A 197 16.16 -19.82 4.60
N SER A 198 16.95 -20.89 4.60
CA SER A 198 17.14 -21.77 3.44
C SER A 198 15.94 -22.71 3.31
N GLY A 199 14.85 -22.26 2.67
CA GLY A 199 13.61 -23.04 2.50
C GLY A 199 12.55 -22.29 1.68
N ASN A 200 11.41 -22.94 1.43
CA ASN A 200 10.25 -22.32 0.78
C ASN A 200 9.41 -21.60 1.85
N TYR A 201 9.54 -20.28 1.89
CA TYR A 201 8.84 -19.41 2.83
C TYR A 201 7.81 -18.57 2.09
N ASN A 202 6.60 -18.54 2.61
CA ASN A 202 5.62 -17.51 2.35
C ASN A 202 5.62 -16.53 3.54
N VAL A 203 6.27 -15.38 3.39
CA VAL A 203 6.31 -14.35 4.44
C VAL A 203 5.24 -13.30 4.13
N ILE A 204 4.34 -13.09 5.08
CA ILE A 204 3.24 -12.13 4.99
C ILE A 204 3.41 -11.14 6.13
N VAL A 205 3.71 -9.87 5.81
CA VAL A 205 3.80 -8.77 6.79
C VAL A 205 2.72 -7.76 6.43
N GLU A 206 1.69 -7.65 7.26
CA GLU A 206 0.52 -6.83 6.96
C GLU A 206 0.11 -5.94 8.11
N ASN A 207 -0.39 -4.73 7.80
CA ASN A 207 -0.91 -3.79 8.80
C ASN A 207 0.10 -3.49 9.93
N CYS A 208 1.40 -3.54 9.63
CA CYS A 208 2.45 -3.34 10.63
C CYS A 208 3.01 -1.92 10.56
N SER A 209 3.45 -1.38 11.70
CA SER A 209 4.05 -0.04 11.75
C SER A 209 5.33 0.04 12.57
N ASN A 210 6.22 0.93 12.15
CA ASN A 210 7.43 1.27 12.87
C ASN A 210 7.51 2.79 13.09
N SER A 211 7.61 3.25 14.34
CA SER A 211 7.92 4.64 14.67
C SER A 211 9.28 4.83 15.34
N GLY A 212 9.94 3.73 15.74
CA GLY A 212 11.29 3.76 16.27
C GLY A 212 12.34 4.06 15.19
N VAL A 213 13.43 4.72 15.56
CA VAL A 213 14.57 4.95 14.66
C VAL A 213 15.30 3.63 14.42
N ILE A 214 15.59 3.30 13.16
CA ILE A 214 16.34 2.10 12.77
C ILE A 214 17.73 2.50 12.29
N SER A 215 18.78 1.96 12.90
CA SER A 215 20.17 2.24 12.58
C SER A 215 20.98 0.95 12.50
N ALA A 216 21.68 0.71 11.38
CA ALA A 216 22.50 -0.50 11.19
C ALA A 216 23.46 -0.36 10.00
N MET A 217 24.29 -1.38 9.73
CA MET A 217 25.00 -1.48 8.44
C MET A 217 24.01 -1.50 7.26
N LYS A 218 22.96 -2.32 7.38
CA LYS A 218 21.81 -2.42 6.47
C LYS A 218 20.54 -2.32 7.28
N CYS A 219 19.66 -1.38 6.96
CA CYS A 219 18.39 -1.28 7.66
C CYS A 219 17.21 -1.00 6.75
N GLY A 220 16.05 -1.51 7.14
CA GLY A 220 14.79 -1.04 6.60
C GLY A 220 13.78 -0.76 7.69
N GLY A 221 12.86 0.18 7.47
CA GLY A 221 11.92 0.60 8.51
C GLY A 221 11.05 -0.54 9.05
N ILE A 222 10.63 -1.46 8.17
CA ILE A 222 9.83 -2.63 8.54
C ILE A 222 10.68 -3.90 8.53
N VAL A 223 11.41 -4.15 7.44
CA VAL A 223 12.23 -5.34 7.25
C VAL A 223 13.66 -4.96 6.92
N GLY A 224 14.63 -5.55 7.62
CA GLY A 224 16.03 -5.39 7.28
C GLY A 224 16.34 -5.99 5.91
N LEU A 225 16.26 -7.31 5.71
CA LEU A 225 16.46 -7.89 4.37
C LEU A 225 15.82 -9.25 4.14
N PHE A 226 15.73 -9.63 2.87
CA PHE A 226 15.45 -10.99 2.42
C PHE A 226 16.59 -11.51 1.53
N ASP A 227 17.41 -12.45 2.02
CA ASP A 227 18.63 -12.91 1.30
C ASP A 227 18.59 -14.38 0.93
N LYS A 228 18.19 -15.28 1.83
CA LYS A 228 18.32 -16.74 1.60
C LYS A 228 17.05 -17.52 1.32
N LEU A 229 15.88 -16.89 1.43
CA LEU A 229 14.61 -17.59 1.28
C LEU A 229 14.22 -17.83 -0.19
N THR A 230 13.36 -18.81 -0.39
CA THR A 230 12.61 -19.04 -1.63
C THR A 230 11.11 -18.95 -1.30
N GLY A 231 10.21 -19.05 -2.27
CA GLY A 231 8.77 -18.89 -2.03
C GLY A 231 8.28 -17.49 -2.35
N SER A 232 7.48 -16.86 -1.51
CA SER A 232 6.89 -15.53 -1.77
C SER A 232 6.99 -14.60 -0.56
N VAL A 233 7.04 -13.31 -0.84
CA VAL A 233 7.03 -12.26 0.19
C VAL A 233 5.95 -11.24 -0.16
N THR A 234 5.09 -10.95 0.81
CA THR A 234 4.07 -9.90 0.74
C THR A 234 4.27 -8.94 1.91
N LEU A 235 4.47 -7.66 1.59
CA LEU A 235 4.39 -6.55 2.53
C LEU A 235 3.22 -5.70 2.11
N LYS A 236 2.19 -5.61 2.95
CA LYS A 236 0.96 -4.90 2.60
C LYS A 236 0.51 -3.99 3.72
N ASN A 237 0.07 -2.78 3.40
CA ASN A 237 -0.46 -1.85 4.41
C ASN A 237 0.56 -1.61 5.54
N CYS A 238 1.85 -1.49 5.23
CA CYS A 238 2.88 -1.29 6.24
C CYS A 238 3.34 0.17 6.26
N GLN A 239 3.65 0.69 7.45
CA GLN A 239 4.00 2.10 7.64
C GLN A 239 5.31 2.29 8.41
N ASN A 240 6.24 3.02 7.83
CA ASN A 240 7.43 3.48 8.54
C ASN A 240 7.36 4.98 8.80
N LEU A 241 7.26 5.36 10.08
CA LEU A 241 7.28 6.74 10.56
C LEU A 241 8.65 7.12 11.14
N GLY A 242 9.44 6.14 11.60
CA GLY A 242 10.76 6.36 12.18
C GLY A 242 11.86 6.51 11.13
N ASN A 243 12.89 7.30 11.43
CA ASN A 243 14.03 7.47 10.52
C ASN A 243 14.81 6.15 10.32
N VAL A 244 15.35 5.96 9.13
CA VAL A 244 16.14 4.80 8.74
C VAL A 244 17.54 5.26 8.35
N ASP A 245 18.53 4.97 9.20
CA ASP A 245 19.91 5.46 9.07
C ASP A 245 20.90 4.31 8.84
N ALA A 246 21.18 3.96 7.59
CA ALA A 246 22.18 2.94 7.30
C ALA A 246 23.59 3.51 7.32
N LYS A 247 24.44 2.95 8.17
CA LYS A 247 25.78 3.47 8.43
C LYS A 247 26.83 3.05 7.42
N LYS A 248 26.61 1.99 6.62
CA LYS A 248 27.64 1.48 5.69
C LYS A 248 27.18 0.87 4.37
N ASP A 249 25.93 0.44 4.22
CA ASP A 249 25.52 -0.27 3.00
C ASP A 249 24.14 0.22 2.53
N LEU A 250 23.06 -0.47 2.89
CA LEU A 250 21.76 -0.33 2.23
C LEU A 250 20.72 0.26 3.17
N ALA A 251 19.84 1.11 2.64
CA ALA A 251 18.66 1.58 3.36
C ALA A 251 17.41 1.49 2.50
N GLY A 252 16.29 1.14 3.14
CA GLY A 252 14.97 1.20 2.53
C GLY A 252 13.92 1.59 3.55
N GLY A 253 13.04 2.56 3.27
CA GLY A 253 12.02 2.95 4.26
C GLY A 253 11.10 1.79 4.66
N ILE A 254 10.89 0.79 3.80
CA ILE A 254 10.22 -0.47 4.15
C ILE A 254 11.18 -1.65 4.19
N VAL A 255 11.93 -1.92 3.11
CA VAL A 255 12.85 -3.06 2.99
C VAL A 255 14.24 -2.61 2.52
N SER A 256 15.31 -2.95 3.25
CA SER A 256 16.66 -2.57 2.80
C SER A 256 17.08 -3.31 1.52
N GLN A 257 16.96 -4.64 1.54
CA GLN A 257 17.51 -5.51 0.51
C GLN A 257 16.64 -6.74 0.24
N VAL A 258 16.48 -7.08 -1.04
CA VAL A 258 15.96 -8.35 -1.52
C VAL A 258 16.91 -8.96 -2.54
N THR A 259 17.60 -10.02 -2.14
CA THR A 259 18.47 -10.86 -2.98
C THR A 259 18.02 -12.31 -3.04
N ALA A 260 17.03 -12.65 -2.21
CA ALA A 260 16.38 -13.94 -2.16
C ALA A 260 15.80 -14.38 -3.52
N ASN A 261 15.84 -15.69 -3.78
CA ASN A 261 15.26 -16.30 -4.98
C ASN A 261 13.77 -16.61 -4.77
N ILE A 262 12.98 -15.56 -4.50
CA ILE A 262 11.52 -15.68 -4.40
C ILE A 262 10.84 -15.70 -5.77
N SER A 263 9.68 -16.34 -5.85
CA SER A 263 8.84 -16.34 -7.05
C SER A 263 8.08 -15.03 -7.20
N ASN A 264 7.68 -14.41 -6.07
CA ASN A 264 6.92 -13.18 -6.05
C ASN A 264 7.31 -12.30 -4.84
N LEU A 265 7.65 -11.04 -5.12
CA LEU A 265 7.77 -9.96 -4.15
C LEU A 265 6.62 -8.97 -4.40
N LYS A 266 5.75 -8.80 -3.41
CA LYS A 266 4.71 -7.77 -3.41
C LYS A 266 4.96 -6.77 -2.28
N ILE A 267 5.11 -5.51 -2.64
CA ILE A 267 5.09 -4.37 -1.70
C ILE A 267 3.88 -3.53 -2.12
N GLU A 268 2.82 -3.55 -1.33
CA GLU A 268 1.53 -2.96 -1.70
C GLU A 268 0.99 -2.05 -0.61
N ASN A 269 0.51 -0.86 -0.97
CA ASN A 269 -0.13 0.05 -0.02
C ASN A 269 0.76 0.37 1.20
N CYS A 270 2.07 0.48 0.97
CA CYS A 270 3.05 0.77 2.03
C CYS A 270 3.47 2.24 1.98
N VAL A 271 3.73 2.81 3.16
CA VAL A 271 4.08 4.23 3.29
C VAL A 271 5.33 4.41 4.14
N ASN A 272 6.20 5.30 3.67
CA ASN A 272 7.37 5.75 4.40
C ASN A 272 7.28 7.27 4.61
N SER A 273 7.30 7.69 5.86
CA SER A 273 7.32 9.09 6.27
C SER A 273 8.57 9.46 7.07
N GLY A 274 9.33 8.47 7.54
CA GLY A 274 10.63 8.70 8.15
C GLY A 274 11.71 8.96 7.09
N ASP A 275 12.67 9.83 7.41
CA ASP A 275 13.79 10.10 6.50
C ASP A 275 14.65 8.83 6.34
N VAL A 276 15.12 8.58 5.11
CA VAL A 276 15.95 7.41 4.78
C VAL A 276 17.31 7.88 4.33
N SER A 277 18.33 7.55 5.12
CA SER A 277 19.69 8.04 4.92
C SER A 277 20.70 6.89 4.82
N ILE A 278 21.71 7.05 3.97
CA ILE A 278 22.88 6.18 3.95
C ILE A 278 24.15 7.01 4.14
N ALA A 279 25.15 6.47 4.85
CA ALA A 279 26.45 7.13 5.01
C ALA A 279 27.50 6.67 3.99
N ALA A 280 27.20 5.63 3.21
CA ALA A 280 28.09 5.04 2.21
C ALA A 280 27.52 5.13 0.79
N VAL A 281 28.31 4.72 -0.20
CA VAL A 281 27.93 4.79 -1.62
C VAL A 281 27.32 3.47 -2.09
N LYS A 282 26.02 3.30 -1.90
CA LYS A 282 25.30 2.09 -2.35
C LYS A 282 23.91 2.41 -2.87
N TYR A 283 22.86 1.92 -2.22
CA TYR A 283 21.49 2.01 -2.69
C TYR A 283 20.57 2.44 -1.54
N VAL A 284 19.77 3.47 -1.79
CA VAL A 284 18.76 3.98 -0.88
C VAL A 284 17.43 4.16 -1.61
N GLY A 285 16.35 3.74 -0.97
CA GLY A 285 14.99 3.90 -1.50
C GLY A 285 13.96 4.19 -0.42
N GLY A 286 12.93 4.99 -0.73
CA GLY A 286 11.84 5.20 0.23
C GLY A 286 11.03 3.93 0.53
N MET A 287 10.90 3.00 -0.42
CA MET A 287 10.36 1.67 -0.17
C MET A 287 11.46 0.62 -0.06
N ILE A 288 12.26 0.49 -1.13
CA ILE A 288 13.27 -0.57 -1.25
C ILE A 288 14.64 -0.02 -1.66
N GLY A 289 15.68 -0.34 -0.89
CA GLY A 289 17.05 0.05 -1.23
C GLY A 289 17.55 -0.70 -2.45
N TYR A 290 17.63 -2.03 -2.36
CA TYR A 290 18.19 -2.87 -3.40
C TYR A 290 17.40 -4.17 -3.59
N CYS A 291 16.76 -4.31 -4.75
CA CYS A 291 16.17 -5.56 -5.22
C CYS A 291 16.98 -6.13 -6.37
N GLN A 292 17.60 -7.30 -6.16
CA GLN A 292 18.26 -8.06 -7.21
C GLN A 292 18.01 -9.56 -7.03
N MET A 293 16.94 -10.04 -7.66
CA MET A 293 16.59 -11.46 -7.64
C MET A 293 17.28 -12.21 -8.79
N SER A 294 17.74 -13.44 -8.54
CA SER A 294 18.57 -14.20 -9.48
C SER A 294 17.78 -14.91 -10.59
N GLY A 295 16.50 -15.22 -10.35
CA GLY A 295 15.67 -16.03 -11.27
C GLY A 295 14.92 -15.21 -12.32
N ASN A 296 14.89 -15.70 -13.57
CA ASN A 296 14.18 -15.05 -14.69
C ASN A 296 12.64 -15.07 -14.57
N THR A 297 12.07 -15.87 -13.66
CA THR A 297 10.62 -15.98 -13.41
C THR A 297 10.15 -15.15 -12.20
N SER A 298 11.08 -14.48 -11.53
CA SER A 298 10.82 -13.64 -10.37
C SER A 298 9.91 -12.47 -10.75
N LYS A 299 8.81 -12.29 -10.03
CA LYS A 299 7.93 -11.12 -10.18
C LYS A 299 8.17 -10.15 -9.02
N VAL A 300 8.40 -8.88 -9.36
CA VAL A 300 8.44 -7.79 -8.38
C VAL A 300 7.26 -6.88 -8.69
N GLN A 301 6.44 -6.60 -7.69
CA GLN A 301 5.32 -5.70 -7.76
C GLN A 301 5.44 -4.70 -6.61
N ILE A 302 5.61 -3.42 -6.95
CA ILE A 302 5.56 -2.32 -6.00
C ILE A 302 4.38 -1.47 -6.42
N SER A 303 3.31 -1.48 -5.63
CA SER A 303 2.06 -0.82 -6.01
C SER A 303 1.44 -0.02 -4.88
N ARG A 304 0.84 1.13 -5.21
CA ARG A 304 0.15 1.97 -4.23
C ARG A 304 1.07 2.40 -3.07
N CYS A 305 2.35 2.61 -3.34
CA CYS A 305 3.34 2.95 -2.32
C CYS A 305 3.68 4.44 -2.33
N TYR A 306 3.85 5.03 -1.15
CA TYR A 306 4.10 6.46 -1.01
C TYR A 306 5.28 6.77 -0.10
N ASN A 307 6.21 7.58 -0.60
CA ASN A 307 7.30 8.12 0.20
C ASN A 307 7.11 9.63 0.45
N SER A 308 7.17 10.04 1.71
CA SER A 308 7.18 11.44 2.13
C SER A 308 8.41 11.83 2.96
N GLY A 309 9.14 10.85 3.48
CA GLY A 309 10.45 11.08 4.12
C GLY A 309 11.51 11.47 3.10
N ASP A 310 12.44 12.34 3.48
CA ASP A 310 13.53 12.74 2.61
C ASP A 310 14.51 11.56 2.41
N ILE A 311 15.04 11.45 1.20
CA ILE A 311 16.03 10.43 0.83
C ILE A 311 17.40 11.09 0.73
N ASN A 312 18.32 10.70 1.61
CA ASN A 312 19.62 11.34 1.74
C ASN A 312 20.76 10.36 1.46
N ALA A 313 21.45 10.58 0.34
CA ALA A 313 22.65 9.85 -0.04
C ALA A 313 23.86 10.79 -0.10
N PRO A 314 25.09 10.32 0.23
CA PRO A 314 26.27 11.16 0.24
C PRO A 314 26.58 11.75 -1.14
N THR A 315 26.97 13.02 -1.15
CA THR A 315 27.41 13.80 -2.33
C THR A 315 28.93 13.95 -2.41
N ASP A 316 29.62 13.69 -1.30
CA ASP A 316 31.03 13.98 -1.06
C ASP A 316 31.96 12.77 -1.32
N LYS A 317 31.47 11.74 -2.02
CA LYS A 317 32.19 10.46 -2.21
C LYS A 317 32.63 10.25 -3.66
N ASP A 318 33.73 9.52 -3.85
CA ASP A 318 34.32 9.22 -5.16
C ASP A 318 33.42 8.40 -6.10
N THR A 319 32.40 7.74 -5.55
CA THR A 319 31.37 7.04 -6.32
C THR A 319 30.01 7.57 -5.91
N GLY A 320 29.06 7.64 -6.85
CA GLY A 320 27.72 8.14 -6.59
C GLY A 320 26.77 7.06 -6.09
N ALA A 321 26.06 7.33 -5.00
CA ALA A 321 25.02 6.44 -4.48
C ALA A 321 23.80 6.47 -5.40
N LEU A 322 23.01 5.39 -5.39
CA LEU A 322 21.75 5.34 -6.10
C LEU A 322 20.60 5.64 -5.16
N ALA A 323 19.88 6.72 -5.42
CA ALA A 323 18.82 7.23 -4.54
C ALA A 323 17.50 7.38 -5.29
N GLY A 324 16.51 6.57 -4.91
CA GLY A 324 15.17 6.60 -5.49
C GLY A 324 14.10 6.94 -4.46
N GLY A 325 13.10 7.73 -4.79
CA GLY A 325 11.99 8.00 -3.87
C GLY A 325 11.20 6.73 -3.52
N ILE A 326 11.14 5.75 -4.42
CA ILE A 326 10.56 4.42 -4.17
C ILE A 326 11.65 3.35 -4.13
N GLY A 327 12.51 3.28 -5.15
CA GLY A 327 13.50 2.22 -5.30
C GLY A 327 14.90 2.72 -5.63
N GLY A 328 15.91 2.39 -4.81
CA GLY A 328 17.30 2.68 -5.15
C GLY A 328 17.76 1.88 -6.38
N ARG A 329 17.63 0.56 -6.30
CA ARG A 329 17.71 -0.33 -7.46
C ARG A 329 16.62 -1.37 -7.42
N VAL A 330 15.94 -1.55 -8.54
CA VAL A 330 14.92 -2.60 -8.71
C VAL A 330 15.27 -3.45 -9.95
N LYS A 331 15.40 -4.77 -9.79
CA LYS A 331 15.65 -5.69 -10.91
C LYS A 331 14.38 -6.43 -11.32
N GLY A 332 13.87 -6.13 -12.51
CA GLY A 332 12.57 -6.57 -13.01
C GLY A 332 11.43 -6.07 -12.14
N GLY A 333 10.32 -5.66 -12.72
CA GLY A 333 9.15 -5.33 -11.89
C GLY A 333 8.15 -4.37 -12.50
N LEU A 334 6.93 -4.51 -12.00
CA LEU A 334 5.83 -3.57 -12.18
C LEU A 334 5.85 -2.59 -11.01
N ILE A 335 6.03 -1.31 -11.32
CA ILE A 335 5.91 -0.22 -10.36
C ILE A 335 4.74 0.63 -10.79
N GLU A 336 3.67 0.63 -10.00
CA GLU A 336 2.44 1.28 -10.39
C GLU A 336 1.73 1.99 -9.25
N TYR A 337 1.04 3.08 -9.55
CA TYR A 337 0.31 3.84 -8.53
C TYR A 337 1.23 4.27 -7.36
N CYS A 338 2.48 4.63 -7.63
CA CYS A 338 3.44 5.02 -6.57
C CYS A 338 3.74 6.52 -6.59
N GLY A 339 3.93 7.11 -5.41
CA GLY A 339 4.19 8.54 -5.26
C GLY A 339 5.42 8.86 -4.41
N ASN A 340 6.18 9.89 -4.79
CA ASN A 340 7.22 10.48 -3.94
C ASN A 340 6.96 11.97 -3.73
N SER A 341 7.01 12.39 -2.46
CA SER A 341 6.94 13.80 -2.05
C SER A 341 8.14 14.24 -1.20
N GLY A 342 8.92 13.29 -0.67
CA GLY A 342 10.18 13.59 0.02
C GLY A 342 11.23 14.12 -0.93
N ALA A 343 12.06 15.06 -0.46
CA ALA A 343 13.19 15.54 -1.25
C ALA A 343 14.24 14.43 -1.38
N ILE A 344 14.93 14.38 -2.51
CA ILE A 344 15.95 13.36 -2.79
C ILE A 344 17.27 14.05 -3.08
N SER A 345 18.30 13.68 -2.33
CA SER A 345 19.68 14.11 -2.54
C SER A 345 20.60 12.88 -2.74
N GLY A 346 21.47 12.92 -3.75
CA GLY A 346 22.45 11.86 -3.96
C GLY A 346 23.59 12.21 -4.92
N GLY A 347 24.77 11.64 -4.71
CA GLY A 347 25.93 11.86 -5.60
C GLY A 347 25.93 11.02 -6.90
N GLY A 348 24.96 10.13 -7.11
CA GLY A 348 24.91 9.21 -8.26
C GLY A 348 23.57 9.22 -8.97
N TYR A 349 23.08 8.03 -9.36
CA TYR A 349 21.80 7.94 -10.08
C TYR A 349 20.68 8.29 -9.12
N THR A 350 19.95 9.34 -9.45
CA THR A 350 19.01 9.94 -8.50
C THR A 350 17.68 10.15 -9.19
N ALA A 351 16.59 9.61 -8.64
CA ALA A 351 15.28 9.80 -9.25
C ALA A 351 14.11 9.80 -8.29
N GLY A 352 13.06 10.52 -8.67
CA GLY A 352 11.82 10.60 -7.89
C GLY A 352 11.15 9.26 -7.63
N ILE A 353 11.24 8.28 -8.54
CA ILE A 353 10.67 6.94 -8.34
C ILE A 353 11.78 5.89 -8.22
N VAL A 354 12.51 5.59 -9.31
CA VAL A 354 13.56 4.56 -9.29
C VAL A 354 14.88 5.09 -9.81
N ALA A 355 15.94 4.98 -9.01
CA ALA A 355 17.27 5.39 -9.44
C ALA A 355 17.86 4.45 -10.51
N ARG A 356 17.71 3.13 -10.33
CA ARG A 356 18.09 2.16 -11.35
C ARG A 356 17.12 1.01 -11.52
N ASN A 357 16.70 0.79 -12.75
CA ASN A 357 15.96 -0.41 -13.14
C ASN A 357 16.84 -1.35 -14.00
N SER A 358 16.98 -2.64 -13.66
CA SER A 358 17.79 -3.65 -14.41
C SER A 358 16.99 -4.93 -14.76
N ASP A 359 17.17 -5.51 -15.96
CA ASP A 359 16.59 -6.76 -16.55
C ASP A 359 15.05 -7.06 -16.46
N ASN A 360 14.48 -7.70 -17.51
CA ASN A 360 13.11 -8.31 -17.66
C ASN A 360 11.83 -7.51 -17.27
N ALA A 361 10.87 -7.35 -18.20
CA ALA A 361 9.45 -6.94 -17.98
C ALA A 361 9.26 -5.74 -17.01
N ARG A 362 9.54 -4.52 -17.47
CA ARG A 362 9.63 -3.30 -16.64
C ARG A 362 8.64 -2.24 -17.05
N ILE A 363 7.57 -2.15 -16.28
CA ILE A 363 6.52 -1.14 -16.47
C ILE A 363 6.59 -0.21 -15.26
N ILE A 364 6.80 1.08 -15.52
CA ILE A 364 6.58 2.13 -14.53
C ILE A 364 5.38 2.93 -15.02
N ARG A 365 4.26 2.87 -14.29
CA ARG A 365 3.03 3.52 -14.73
C ARG A 365 2.29 4.20 -13.61
N TYR A 366 1.52 5.24 -13.91
CA TYR A 366 0.65 5.86 -12.91
C TYR A 366 1.42 6.32 -11.66
N CYS A 367 2.66 6.78 -11.85
CA CYS A 367 3.53 7.19 -10.75
C CYS A 367 3.75 8.69 -10.78
N TYR A 368 4.03 9.28 -9.62
CA TYR A 368 4.32 10.70 -9.55
C TYR A 368 5.46 11.06 -8.63
N ASN A 369 6.19 12.11 -9.01
CA ASN A 369 7.18 12.73 -8.14
C ASN A 369 6.87 14.22 -7.96
N VAL A 370 6.74 14.65 -6.71
CA VAL A 370 6.59 16.07 -6.35
C VAL A 370 7.69 16.56 -5.42
N GLY A 371 8.55 15.66 -4.93
CA GLY A 371 9.75 16.01 -4.19
C GLY A 371 10.86 16.47 -5.12
N ASN A 372 11.63 17.48 -4.70
CA ASN A 372 12.79 17.93 -5.46
C ASN A 372 13.84 16.81 -5.55
N VAL A 373 14.49 16.66 -6.71
CA VAL A 373 15.49 15.64 -6.96
C VAL A 373 16.80 16.33 -7.31
N SER A 374 17.81 16.20 -6.45
CA SER A 374 19.12 16.81 -6.63
C SER A 374 20.22 15.76 -6.69
N SER A 375 20.95 15.76 -7.82
CA SER A 375 22.15 14.97 -8.03
C SER A 375 23.38 15.88 -8.00
N ALA A 376 23.85 16.22 -6.80
CA ALA A 376 24.86 17.26 -6.57
C ALA A 376 26.20 16.69 -6.11
N MET A 377 26.89 15.89 -6.95
CA MET A 377 28.19 15.33 -6.55
C MET A 377 29.26 16.42 -6.43
N GLU A 378 29.93 16.49 -5.27
CA GLU A 378 30.89 17.55 -4.92
C GLU A 378 32.32 17.29 -5.42
N VAL A 379 32.58 16.08 -5.94
CA VAL A 379 33.91 15.63 -6.39
C VAL A 379 33.87 15.32 -7.90
N GLU A 380 34.95 15.53 -8.65
CA GLU A 380 35.04 15.03 -10.04
C GLU A 380 35.16 13.49 -10.03
N SER A 381 34.16 12.75 -10.53
CA SER A 381 34.27 11.30 -10.70
C SER A 381 33.73 10.77 -12.04
N LYS A 382 34.14 9.54 -12.35
CA LYS A 382 33.91 8.85 -13.64
C LYS A 382 32.51 8.23 -13.75
N ASP A 383 31.77 8.17 -12.64
CA ASP A 383 30.54 7.37 -12.51
C ASP A 383 29.28 8.18 -12.19
N VAL A 384 29.34 9.52 -12.24
CA VAL A 384 28.16 10.36 -11.98
C VAL A 384 27.14 10.13 -13.07
N GLY A 385 25.95 9.69 -12.68
CA GLY A 385 24.92 9.35 -13.65
C GLY A 385 23.61 10.02 -13.34
N TYR A 386 22.90 10.22 -14.43
CA TYR A 386 21.45 10.24 -14.55
C TYR A 386 20.66 10.76 -13.34
N CYS A 387 20.09 11.95 -13.50
CA CYS A 387 19.08 12.50 -12.60
C CYS A 387 17.74 12.60 -13.34
N ALA A 388 16.63 12.16 -12.73
CA ALA A 388 15.31 12.29 -13.36
C ALA A 388 14.13 12.32 -12.39
N GLY A 389 12.98 12.86 -12.82
CA GLY A 389 11.77 12.84 -11.99
C GLY A 389 11.19 11.45 -11.76
N ILE A 390 11.33 10.50 -12.69
CA ILE A 390 10.77 9.14 -12.56
C ILE A 390 11.86 8.07 -12.57
N LEU A 391 12.63 7.94 -13.66
CA LEU A 391 13.66 6.90 -13.80
C LEU A 391 15.00 7.49 -14.21
N ALA A 392 16.00 7.37 -13.33
CA ALA A 392 17.34 7.82 -13.65
C ALA A 392 17.99 6.89 -14.68
N PHE A 393 18.24 5.62 -14.39
CA PHE A 393 18.96 4.74 -15.33
C PHE A 393 18.36 3.34 -15.48
N GLY A 394 18.48 2.77 -16.67
CA GLY A 394 18.01 1.42 -16.95
C GLY A 394 17.43 1.26 -18.35
N SER A 395 16.67 0.19 -18.52
CA SER A 395 15.70 0.04 -19.59
C SER A 395 14.35 -0.20 -18.96
N ALA A 396 13.32 0.47 -19.47
CA ALA A 396 11.93 0.20 -19.15
C ALA A 396 11.24 -0.22 -20.44
N ASP A 397 10.41 -1.25 -20.36
CA ASP A 397 9.63 -1.68 -21.53
C ASP A 397 8.56 -0.63 -21.82
N GLU A 398 7.96 -0.05 -20.77
CA GLU A 398 6.99 1.05 -20.87
C GLU A 398 7.15 2.01 -19.68
N ILE A 399 7.07 3.30 -19.97
CA ILE A 399 6.84 4.34 -18.94
C ILE A 399 5.70 5.22 -19.41
N TYR A 400 4.59 5.21 -18.67
CA TYR A 400 3.41 5.95 -19.09
C TYR A 400 2.49 6.39 -17.96
N GLY A 401 1.66 7.39 -18.24
CA GLY A 401 0.72 7.91 -17.25
C GLY A 401 1.41 8.44 -16.00
N CYS A 402 2.67 8.87 -16.07
CA CYS A 402 3.42 9.37 -14.92
C CYS A 402 3.55 10.89 -14.97
N TYR A 403 3.74 11.55 -13.81
CA TYR A 403 4.04 12.99 -13.81
C TYR A 403 5.15 13.41 -12.85
N ASN A 404 5.90 14.45 -13.21
CA ASN A 404 6.88 15.11 -12.35
C ASN A 404 6.50 16.58 -12.10
N LYS A 405 6.47 16.98 -10.82
CA LYS A 405 6.34 18.37 -10.37
C LYS A 405 7.61 18.85 -9.65
N GLY A 406 8.40 17.92 -9.09
CA GLY A 406 9.60 18.25 -8.33
C GLY A 406 10.69 18.82 -9.22
N GLU A 407 11.38 19.85 -8.74
CA GLU A 407 12.53 20.42 -9.45
C GLU A 407 13.64 19.39 -9.60
N ILE A 408 14.28 19.34 -10.77
CA ILE A 408 15.36 18.39 -11.07
C ILE A 408 16.66 19.16 -11.24
N GLU A 409 17.55 18.99 -10.27
CA GLU A 409 18.89 19.57 -10.26
C GLU A 409 19.92 18.47 -10.51
N GLY A 410 20.76 18.66 -11.54
CA GLY A 410 21.92 17.81 -11.78
C GLY A 410 23.21 18.51 -11.38
N SER A 411 24.33 17.80 -11.52
CA SER A 411 25.67 18.39 -11.39
C SER A 411 26.33 18.53 -12.75
N THR A 412 27.39 19.32 -12.83
CA THR A 412 28.21 19.47 -14.05
C THR A 412 28.87 18.16 -14.49
N THR A 413 28.95 17.17 -13.59
CA THR A 413 29.51 15.85 -13.84
C THR A 413 28.44 14.82 -14.25
N SER A 414 27.14 15.11 -14.08
CA SER A 414 26.04 14.22 -14.46
C SER A 414 26.05 13.90 -15.96
N LYS A 415 25.83 12.61 -16.31
CA LYS A 415 25.81 12.15 -17.72
C LYS A 415 24.61 12.65 -18.52
N ALA A 416 23.43 12.69 -17.90
CA ALA A 416 22.22 13.27 -18.48
C ALA A 416 21.22 13.61 -17.37
N VAL A 417 20.32 14.55 -17.66
CA VAL A 417 19.19 14.89 -16.78
C VAL A 417 17.91 14.98 -17.60
N ALA A 418 16.79 14.54 -17.03
CA ALA A 418 15.47 14.52 -17.68
C ALA A 418 14.35 14.80 -16.68
N GLN A 419 13.20 15.29 -17.15
CA GLN A 419 12.06 15.52 -16.26
C GLN A 419 11.34 14.21 -15.93
N ILE A 420 11.29 13.27 -16.87
CA ILE A 420 10.71 11.94 -16.65
C ILE A 420 11.79 10.86 -16.53
N ALA A 421 12.52 10.58 -17.61
CA ALA A 421 13.48 9.48 -17.63
C ALA A 421 14.67 9.77 -18.54
N THR A 422 15.87 9.35 -18.14
CA THR A 422 17.05 9.50 -18.99
C THR A 422 17.28 8.31 -19.95
N THR A 423 16.42 7.30 -19.89
CA THR A 423 16.57 6.02 -20.60
C THR A 423 15.93 6.07 -21.99
N ASP A 424 16.45 5.35 -22.98
CA ASP A 424 15.81 5.19 -24.29
C ASP A 424 14.88 3.97 -24.21
N SER A 425 13.58 4.20 -24.02
CA SER A 425 12.51 3.22 -24.16
C SER A 425 11.79 3.56 -25.46
N ASN A 426 11.34 2.53 -26.16
CA ASN A 426 10.57 2.70 -27.39
C ASN A 426 9.08 2.96 -27.09
N ASN A 427 8.63 2.88 -25.83
CA ASN A 427 7.24 3.05 -25.43
C ASN A 427 7.08 4.04 -24.27
N TYR A 428 7.40 5.32 -24.55
CA TYR A 428 7.10 6.46 -23.69
C TYR A 428 5.87 7.21 -24.20
N HIS A 429 4.83 7.29 -23.41
CA HIS A 429 3.62 8.02 -23.76
C HIS A 429 2.90 8.53 -22.51
N ASP A 430 2.05 9.54 -22.67
CA ASP A 430 1.17 10.05 -21.60
C ASP A 430 1.90 10.39 -20.29
N ASN A 431 3.13 10.89 -20.39
CA ASN A 431 3.90 11.38 -19.25
C ASN A 431 3.93 12.91 -19.24
N TYR A 432 3.98 13.50 -18.06
CA TYR A 432 3.73 14.92 -17.88
C TYR A 432 4.74 15.59 -16.94
N TYR A 433 5.20 16.81 -17.24
CA TYR A 433 6.04 17.57 -16.31
C TYR A 433 5.72 19.05 -16.27
N LEU A 434 5.94 19.67 -15.11
CA LEU A 434 5.73 21.09 -14.89
C LEU A 434 6.68 21.96 -15.74
N ASP A 435 6.13 22.89 -16.51
CA ASP A 435 6.88 23.82 -17.35
C ASP A 435 7.57 24.90 -16.51
N GLY A 436 8.65 25.47 -17.05
CA GLY A 436 9.47 26.45 -16.33
C GLY A 436 10.32 25.86 -15.20
N MET A 437 10.36 24.53 -15.04
CA MET A 437 11.36 23.87 -14.21
C MET A 437 12.73 23.94 -14.90
N ASP A 438 13.65 24.66 -14.29
CA ASP A 438 15.03 24.71 -14.74
C ASP A 438 15.71 23.36 -14.52
N VAL A 439 16.06 22.67 -15.61
CA VAL A 439 16.98 21.55 -15.56
C VAL A 439 18.39 22.11 -15.55
N PHE A 440 18.92 22.38 -14.35
CA PHE A 440 20.31 22.84 -14.20
C PHE A 440 21.26 21.65 -14.39
N ALA A 441 21.73 21.38 -15.62
CA ALA A 441 22.66 20.27 -15.86
C ALA A 441 23.42 20.27 -17.20
N TYR A 442 24.49 19.46 -17.24
CA TYR A 442 25.21 19.04 -18.45
C TYR A 442 24.40 17.95 -19.20
N LYS A 443 24.09 18.19 -20.49
CA LYS A 443 23.32 17.31 -21.40
C LYS A 443 21.90 16.94 -20.92
N THR A 444 20.92 17.76 -21.30
CA THR A 444 19.50 17.45 -21.14
C THR A 444 19.04 16.43 -22.19
N LYS A 445 18.29 15.42 -21.77
CA LYS A 445 17.63 14.50 -22.70
C LYS A 445 16.22 15.00 -23.03
N ASN A 446 15.81 14.89 -24.29
CA ASN A 446 14.40 15.03 -24.65
C ASN A 446 13.68 13.76 -24.21
N ASP A 447 12.71 13.88 -23.30
CA ASP A 447 11.97 12.76 -22.74
C ASP A 447 10.61 12.51 -23.42
N GLY A 448 10.24 13.31 -24.43
CA GLY A 448 8.99 13.15 -25.18
C GLY A 448 7.72 13.38 -24.36
N ALA A 449 7.85 13.85 -23.12
CA ALA A 449 6.74 14.09 -22.21
C ALA A 449 6.05 15.43 -22.48
N VAL A 450 4.77 15.51 -22.11
CA VAL A 450 3.92 16.69 -22.29
C VAL A 450 4.14 17.67 -21.15
N LYS A 451 4.34 18.95 -21.49
CA LYS A 451 4.45 20.02 -20.52
C LYS A 451 3.07 20.42 -19.96
N TYR A 452 3.02 20.77 -18.68
CA TYR A 452 1.85 21.42 -18.07
C TYR A 452 2.30 22.63 -17.24
N GLU A 453 1.41 23.59 -17.01
CA GLU A 453 1.72 24.78 -16.20
C GLU A 453 1.20 24.65 -14.76
N VAL A 454 1.65 25.53 -13.86
CA VAL A 454 1.16 25.56 -12.47
C VAL A 454 -0.37 25.71 -12.41
N ALA A 455 -0.98 26.46 -13.34
CA ALA A 455 -2.42 26.61 -13.42
C ALA A 455 -3.14 25.30 -13.80
N ASP A 456 -2.50 24.40 -14.54
CA ASP A 456 -3.08 23.11 -14.92
C ASP A 456 -3.15 22.14 -13.73
N LEU A 457 -2.27 22.30 -12.74
CA LEU A 457 -2.29 21.53 -11.50
C LEU A 457 -3.51 21.89 -10.65
N ALA A 458 -3.63 23.17 -10.28
CA ALA A 458 -4.68 23.61 -9.35
C ALA A 458 -6.08 23.59 -9.96
N SER A 459 -6.19 23.63 -11.29
CA SER A 459 -7.48 23.65 -11.97
C SER A 459 -8.10 22.28 -12.19
N GLY A 460 -7.39 21.16 -11.93
CA GLY A 460 -7.84 19.81 -12.28
C GLY A 460 -7.53 19.37 -13.70
N LYS A 461 -7.08 20.30 -14.55
CA LYS A 461 -6.79 20.03 -15.95
C LYS A 461 -5.84 18.85 -16.11
N LEU A 462 -4.76 18.81 -15.35
CA LEU A 462 -3.78 17.73 -15.44
C LEU A 462 -4.41 16.37 -15.10
N ALA A 463 -5.17 16.27 -14.01
CA ALA A 463 -5.84 15.02 -13.61
C ALA A 463 -6.75 14.50 -14.72
N TYR A 464 -7.60 15.37 -15.27
CA TYR A 464 -8.52 15.02 -16.35
C TYR A 464 -7.77 14.57 -17.63
N VAL A 465 -6.77 15.34 -18.07
CA VAL A 465 -5.99 15.05 -19.28
C VAL A 465 -5.25 13.72 -19.15
N MET A 466 -4.64 13.46 -17.99
CA MET A 466 -3.97 12.18 -17.71
C MET A 466 -4.96 11.01 -17.78
N ASN A 467 -6.09 11.10 -17.08
CA ASN A 467 -7.10 10.04 -17.09
C ASN A 467 -7.67 9.78 -18.49
N THR A 468 -7.87 10.86 -19.27
CA THR A 468 -8.31 10.76 -20.67
C THR A 468 -7.28 10.01 -21.51
N ALA A 469 -6.00 10.39 -21.41
CA ALA A 469 -4.92 9.75 -22.16
C ALA A 469 -4.73 8.28 -21.78
N ILE A 470 -4.88 7.97 -20.48
CA ILE A 470 -4.82 6.60 -19.97
C ILE A 470 -6.06 5.77 -20.36
N GLY A 471 -7.20 6.42 -20.61
CA GLY A 471 -8.48 5.77 -20.92
C GLY A 471 -9.22 5.21 -19.70
N LYS A 472 -8.81 5.60 -18.48
CA LYS A 472 -9.48 5.26 -17.21
C LYS A 472 -9.09 6.24 -16.12
N THR A 473 -9.84 6.23 -15.02
CA THR A 473 -9.55 7.08 -13.86
C THR A 473 -8.45 6.48 -13.00
N VAL A 474 -7.36 7.22 -12.88
CA VAL A 474 -6.17 6.91 -12.08
C VAL A 474 -5.88 8.03 -11.09
N TYR A 475 -6.01 9.27 -11.56
CA TYR A 475 -5.72 10.47 -10.80
C TYR A 475 -7.01 11.16 -10.36
N TYR A 476 -7.05 11.58 -9.11
CA TYR A 476 -8.19 12.22 -8.45
C TYR A 476 -7.78 13.61 -7.98
N GLN A 477 -8.76 14.50 -7.81
CA GLN A 477 -8.53 15.83 -7.29
C GLN A 477 -9.81 16.48 -6.74
N ASN A 478 -9.74 17.01 -5.51
CA ASN A 478 -10.73 17.89 -4.92
C ASN A 478 -10.54 19.31 -5.43
N ILE A 479 -11.59 19.88 -6.05
CA ILE A 479 -11.57 21.21 -6.65
C ILE A 479 -12.93 21.87 -6.45
N GLY A 480 -12.94 22.99 -5.73
CA GLY A 480 -14.14 23.78 -5.48
C GLY A 480 -15.23 23.03 -4.70
N ILE A 481 -14.85 22.03 -3.90
CA ILE A 481 -15.78 21.27 -3.06
C ILE A 481 -15.95 21.98 -1.71
N SER A 482 -17.19 22.11 -1.22
CA SER A 482 -17.48 22.97 -0.06
C SER A 482 -17.00 22.46 1.29
N ASP A 483 -16.80 21.15 1.44
CA ASP A 483 -16.55 20.46 2.72
C ASP A 483 -15.13 19.86 2.83
N VAL A 484 -14.28 20.01 1.81
CA VAL A 484 -12.88 19.57 1.82
C VAL A 484 -11.97 20.63 1.18
N GLU A 485 -10.69 20.64 1.55
CA GLU A 485 -9.72 21.54 0.91
C GLU A 485 -9.43 21.09 -0.53
N ASP A 486 -9.17 22.08 -1.39
CA ASP A 486 -8.72 21.82 -2.77
C ASP A 486 -7.31 21.24 -2.77
N ASP A 487 -7.08 20.27 -3.65
CA ASP A 487 -5.73 19.73 -3.83
C ASP A 487 -4.90 20.64 -4.74
N ASP A 488 -3.63 20.82 -4.36
CA ASP A 488 -2.65 21.55 -5.17
C ASP A 488 -2.16 20.77 -6.42
N GLN A 489 -2.58 19.51 -6.58
CA GLN A 489 -2.12 18.60 -7.65
C GLN A 489 -2.96 17.31 -7.73
N PRO A 490 -2.89 16.56 -8.84
CA PRO A 490 -3.52 15.25 -8.93
C PRO A 490 -2.95 14.24 -7.94
N VAL A 491 -3.81 13.50 -7.23
CA VAL A 491 -3.43 12.44 -6.31
C VAL A 491 -3.88 11.07 -6.81
N LEU A 492 -3.33 10.00 -6.25
CA LEU A 492 -3.74 8.62 -6.54
C LEU A 492 -4.77 8.09 -5.53
N ASP A 493 -5.21 8.96 -4.62
CA ASP A 493 -6.18 8.63 -3.58
C ASP A 493 -7.60 8.67 -4.14
N ALA A 494 -8.21 7.49 -4.21
CA ALA A 494 -9.54 7.34 -4.75
C ALA A 494 -10.64 7.93 -3.84
N THR A 495 -10.33 8.28 -2.59
CA THR A 495 -11.27 9.01 -1.72
C THR A 495 -11.49 10.46 -2.16
N HIS A 496 -10.58 11.00 -2.99
CA HIS A 496 -10.71 12.32 -3.56
C HIS A 496 -11.65 12.28 -4.77
N ALA A 497 -12.17 13.44 -5.13
CA ALA A 497 -13.16 13.54 -6.17
C ALA A 497 -12.59 13.27 -7.56
N ILE A 498 -13.47 12.86 -8.46
CA ILE A 498 -13.15 12.70 -9.87
C ILE A 498 -13.25 14.05 -10.56
N VAL A 499 -12.32 14.34 -11.46
CA VAL A 499 -12.29 15.59 -12.22
C VAL A 499 -13.06 15.46 -13.53
N ILE A 500 -13.99 16.39 -13.75
CA ILE A 500 -14.91 16.47 -14.89
C ILE A 500 -14.66 17.78 -15.65
N PRO A 501 -14.56 17.77 -16.99
CA PRO A 501 -14.34 18.98 -17.78
C PRO A 501 -15.65 19.75 -17.99
N ALA A 502 -15.55 21.06 -18.19
CA ALA A 502 -16.64 21.82 -18.82
C ALA A 502 -16.84 21.36 -20.29
N THR A 503 -18.07 21.34 -20.77
CA THR A 503 -18.40 20.94 -22.16
C THR A 503 -18.03 22.01 -23.20
N ASN A 504 -17.92 23.28 -22.80
CA ASN A 504 -17.49 24.37 -23.67
C ASN A 504 -15.98 24.66 -23.51
N SER A 505 -15.23 24.39 -24.58
CA SER A 505 -13.76 24.42 -24.68
C SER A 505 -13.09 25.78 -24.43
N GLU A 506 -13.86 26.86 -24.27
CA GLU A 506 -13.30 28.21 -24.11
C GLU A 506 -12.78 28.51 -22.70
N ASN A 507 -13.13 27.72 -21.68
CA ASN A 507 -12.88 28.12 -20.28
C ASN A 507 -11.83 27.29 -19.51
N ASN A 508 -11.27 26.19 -20.03
CA ASN A 508 -10.33 25.31 -19.30
C ASN A 508 -10.77 25.04 -17.84
N LYS A 509 -12.09 24.95 -17.61
CA LYS A 509 -12.67 24.87 -16.28
C LYS A 509 -13.05 23.42 -16.00
N TYR A 510 -12.69 22.95 -14.82
CA TYR A 510 -12.98 21.61 -14.36
C TYR A 510 -13.76 21.66 -13.05
N TYR A 511 -14.43 20.57 -12.77
CA TYR A 511 -15.29 20.37 -11.61
C TYR A 511 -14.98 19.03 -10.98
N SER A 512 -15.33 18.89 -9.71
CA SER A 512 -15.14 17.66 -8.96
C SER A 512 -16.49 17.01 -8.64
N LEU A 513 -16.55 15.69 -8.74
CA LEU A 513 -17.73 14.89 -8.37
C LEU A 513 -17.32 13.67 -7.55
N ARG A 514 -17.85 13.55 -6.34
CA ARG A 514 -17.72 12.33 -5.52
C ARG A 514 -18.90 11.41 -5.73
N PHE A 515 -18.61 10.13 -5.96
CA PHE A 515 -19.62 9.07 -5.93
C PHE A 515 -18.99 7.74 -5.49
N HIS A 516 -19.80 6.85 -4.91
CA HIS A 516 -19.37 5.53 -4.45
C HIS A 516 -20.52 4.53 -4.50
N THR A 517 -20.19 3.28 -4.82
CA THR A 517 -21.15 2.18 -4.78
C THR A 517 -21.41 1.81 -3.34
N LEU A 518 -22.68 1.75 -2.94
CA LEU A 518 -23.03 1.37 -1.58
C LEU A 518 -22.72 -0.11 -1.37
N GLU A 519 -22.17 -0.46 -0.22
CA GLU A 519 -21.96 -1.86 0.16
C GLU A 519 -23.27 -2.67 0.20
N THR A 520 -24.38 -2.01 0.48
CA THR A 520 -25.70 -2.64 0.60
C THR A 520 -26.38 -2.85 -0.75
N ALA A 521 -27.12 -3.94 -0.86
CA ALA A 521 -28.04 -4.21 -1.96
C ALA A 521 -29.47 -4.35 -1.42
N SER A 522 -30.46 -4.16 -2.28
CA SER A 522 -31.89 -4.29 -1.96
C SER A 522 -32.57 -5.29 -2.89
N ILE A 523 -33.72 -5.83 -2.47
CA ILE A 523 -34.52 -6.69 -3.33
C ILE A 523 -35.14 -5.84 -4.46
N ARG A 524 -34.99 -6.30 -5.70
CA ARG A 524 -35.73 -5.77 -6.85
C ARG A 524 -36.98 -6.59 -7.07
N LEU A 525 -38.14 -5.96 -6.90
CA LEU A 525 -39.42 -6.47 -7.40
C LEU A 525 -39.71 -5.80 -8.76
N SER A 526 -40.02 -6.60 -9.79
CA SER A 526 -40.38 -6.04 -11.10
C SER A 526 -41.74 -5.32 -11.06
N ALA A 527 -41.99 -4.43 -12.03
CA ALA A 527 -43.23 -3.65 -12.07
C ALA A 527 -44.51 -4.51 -12.20
N ASN A 528 -44.39 -5.71 -12.78
CA ASN A 528 -45.45 -6.72 -12.86
C ASN A 528 -45.44 -7.70 -11.66
N LYS A 529 -44.58 -7.47 -10.66
CA LYS A 529 -44.39 -8.30 -9.45
C LYS A 529 -44.10 -9.79 -9.75
N ALA A 530 -43.66 -10.14 -10.96
CA ALA A 530 -43.49 -11.52 -11.40
C ALA A 530 -42.02 -11.97 -11.42
N GLU A 531 -41.07 -11.03 -11.51
CA GLU A 531 -39.64 -11.34 -11.62
C GLU A 531 -38.89 -10.96 -10.36
N ARG A 532 -37.92 -11.82 -10.04
CA ARG A 532 -37.12 -11.79 -8.83
C ARG A 532 -35.73 -11.26 -9.10
N GLY A 533 -35.23 -10.33 -8.29
CA GLY A 533 -33.96 -9.68 -8.57
C GLY A 533 -33.26 -9.03 -7.38
N ILE A 534 -32.03 -8.58 -7.65
CA ILE A 534 -31.18 -7.83 -6.71
C ILE A 534 -30.87 -6.47 -7.34
N ARG A 535 -30.93 -5.41 -6.53
CA ARG A 535 -30.62 -4.03 -6.91
C ARG A 535 -29.43 -3.53 -6.11
N PHE A 536 -28.48 -2.94 -6.81
CA PHE A 536 -27.34 -2.24 -6.23
C PHE A 536 -27.53 -0.74 -6.48
N ALA A 537 -27.09 0.06 -5.51
CA ALA A 537 -27.19 1.51 -5.58
C ALA A 537 -25.80 2.15 -5.49
N THR A 538 -25.64 3.27 -6.19
CA THR A 538 -24.44 4.09 -6.14
C THR A 538 -24.85 5.49 -5.76
N ALA A 539 -24.21 6.02 -4.72
CA ALA A 539 -24.47 7.34 -4.17
C ALA A 539 -23.55 8.36 -4.84
N VAL A 540 -24.12 9.48 -5.27
CA VAL A 540 -23.46 10.66 -5.81
C VAL A 540 -23.66 11.80 -4.81
N ASN A 541 -22.60 12.49 -4.41
CA ASN A 541 -22.70 13.60 -3.48
C ASN A 541 -23.61 14.69 -4.07
N LYS A 542 -24.68 15.06 -3.33
CA LYS A 542 -25.68 16.02 -3.82
C LYS A 542 -25.09 17.41 -4.02
N ALA A 543 -24.26 17.89 -3.10
CA ALA A 543 -23.69 19.23 -3.17
C ALA A 543 -22.75 19.35 -4.38
N ASP A 544 -21.88 18.35 -4.57
CA ASP A 544 -20.98 18.28 -5.72
C ASP A 544 -21.78 18.30 -7.03
N TYR A 545 -22.79 17.43 -7.15
CA TYR A 545 -23.61 17.35 -8.36
C TYR A 545 -24.41 18.63 -8.60
N ASP A 546 -25.07 19.19 -7.58
CA ASP A 546 -25.86 20.41 -7.71
C ASP A 546 -25.02 21.60 -8.19
N ASN A 547 -23.76 21.67 -7.77
CA ASN A 547 -22.80 22.69 -8.17
C ASN A 547 -22.32 22.55 -9.63
N LEU A 548 -22.56 21.41 -10.29
CA LEU A 548 -22.23 21.25 -11.70
C LEU A 548 -23.12 22.13 -12.59
N PRO A 549 -22.55 22.80 -13.60
CA PRO A 549 -23.32 23.46 -14.66
C PRO A 549 -24.27 22.51 -15.38
N ALA A 550 -25.37 23.03 -15.92
CA ALA A 550 -26.39 22.22 -16.61
C ALA A 550 -25.82 21.45 -17.81
N ASP A 551 -24.97 22.09 -18.61
CA ASP A 551 -24.29 21.51 -19.76
C ASP A 551 -23.30 20.39 -19.37
N VAL A 552 -22.68 20.48 -18.19
CA VAL A 552 -21.85 19.41 -17.64
C VAL A 552 -22.72 18.25 -17.14
N LYS A 553 -23.82 18.52 -16.44
CA LYS A 553 -24.77 17.49 -15.98
C LYS A 553 -25.31 16.67 -17.15
N GLU A 554 -25.67 17.33 -18.25
CA GLU A 554 -26.20 16.69 -19.47
C GLU A 554 -25.16 15.80 -20.17
N SER A 555 -23.87 16.03 -19.95
CA SER A 555 -22.79 15.21 -20.52
C SER A 555 -22.49 13.92 -19.75
N ILE A 556 -23.02 13.80 -18.53
CA ILE A 556 -22.76 12.66 -17.64
C ILE A 556 -23.83 11.61 -17.88
N SER A 557 -23.41 10.40 -18.26
CA SER A 557 -24.26 9.21 -18.21
C SER A 557 -23.95 8.38 -16.97
N PHE A 558 -24.95 7.81 -16.33
CA PHE A 558 -24.78 6.95 -15.16
C PHE A 558 -25.01 5.49 -15.53
N GLY A 559 -24.26 4.58 -14.93
CA GLY A 559 -24.45 3.15 -15.18
C GLY A 559 -23.95 2.25 -14.07
N THR A 560 -24.41 1.01 -14.05
CA THR A 560 -23.96 -0.02 -13.10
C THR A 560 -23.55 -1.27 -13.88
N LEU A 561 -22.37 -1.79 -13.58
CA LEU A 561 -21.86 -3.04 -14.12
C LEU A 561 -22.06 -4.16 -13.10
N ILE A 562 -22.71 -5.25 -13.49
CA ILE A 562 -23.03 -6.36 -12.58
C ILE A 562 -22.57 -7.70 -13.18
N THR A 563 -21.91 -8.53 -12.38
CA THR A 563 -21.43 -9.87 -12.77
C THR A 563 -21.43 -10.83 -11.58
N PRO A 564 -21.60 -12.15 -11.78
CA PRO A 564 -21.30 -13.13 -10.74
C PRO A 564 -19.87 -12.96 -10.20
N ASP A 565 -19.72 -12.95 -8.87
CA ASP A 565 -18.44 -12.69 -8.20
C ASP A 565 -17.34 -13.69 -8.60
N SER A 566 -17.74 -14.93 -8.91
CA SER A 566 -16.85 -15.96 -9.42
C SER A 566 -16.17 -15.56 -10.73
N TYR A 567 -16.80 -14.75 -11.58
CA TYR A 567 -16.21 -14.25 -12.81
C TYR A 567 -15.30 -13.06 -12.55
N LEU A 568 -15.69 -12.16 -11.65
CA LEU A 568 -14.84 -11.05 -11.23
C LEU A 568 -13.51 -11.55 -10.65
N LYS A 569 -13.54 -12.60 -9.83
CA LYS A 569 -12.33 -13.25 -9.29
C LYS A 569 -11.39 -13.76 -10.40
N VAL A 570 -11.92 -14.20 -11.54
CA VAL A 570 -11.11 -14.61 -12.71
C VAL A 570 -10.51 -13.40 -13.41
N VAL A 571 -11.30 -12.32 -13.62
CA VAL A 571 -10.81 -11.04 -14.17
C VAL A 571 -9.65 -10.50 -13.34
N GLN A 572 -9.86 -10.38 -12.03
CA GLN A 572 -8.86 -9.87 -11.09
C GLN A 572 -7.65 -10.80 -10.97
N GLY A 573 -7.86 -12.12 -11.00
CA GLY A 573 -6.77 -13.11 -11.07
C GLY A 573 -5.93 -13.02 -12.34
N GLY A 574 -6.51 -12.52 -13.43
CA GLY A 574 -5.82 -12.17 -14.68
C GLY A 574 -5.12 -10.81 -14.67
N GLY A 575 -5.22 -10.04 -13.59
CA GLY A 575 -4.64 -8.70 -13.46
C GLY A 575 -5.47 -7.59 -14.11
N TYR A 576 -6.74 -7.84 -14.41
CA TYR A 576 -7.65 -6.85 -14.98
C TYR A 576 -8.56 -6.24 -13.89
N GLU A 577 -8.99 -5.01 -14.12
CA GLU A 577 -9.87 -4.26 -13.19
C GLU A 577 -11.36 -4.59 -13.46
N PHE A 578 -12.23 -4.29 -12.49
CA PHE A 578 -13.68 -4.47 -12.64
C PHE A 578 -14.28 -3.37 -13.53
N THR A 579 -14.04 -3.48 -14.83
CA THR A 579 -14.53 -2.55 -15.86
C THR A 579 -15.17 -3.33 -17.00
N LYS A 580 -15.91 -2.66 -17.90
CA LYS A 580 -16.45 -3.27 -19.14
C LYS A 580 -15.33 -3.97 -19.93
N SER A 581 -14.27 -3.23 -20.27
CA SER A 581 -13.10 -3.78 -20.99
C SER A 581 -12.40 -4.92 -20.23
N GLY A 582 -12.33 -4.85 -18.90
CA GLY A 582 -11.77 -5.92 -18.08
C GLY A 582 -12.54 -7.23 -18.18
N LEU A 583 -13.88 -7.15 -18.18
CA LEU A 583 -14.76 -8.30 -18.36
C LEU A 583 -14.77 -8.81 -19.80
N GLU A 584 -14.66 -7.94 -20.80
CA GLU A 584 -14.58 -8.30 -22.23
C GLU A 584 -13.32 -9.11 -22.59
N LYS A 585 -12.26 -9.04 -21.78
CA LYS A 585 -11.08 -9.89 -21.92
C LYS A 585 -11.33 -11.35 -21.52
N LEU A 586 -12.49 -11.64 -20.93
CA LEU A 586 -13.00 -12.99 -20.80
C LEU A 586 -13.85 -13.32 -22.02
N ASP A 587 -13.69 -14.54 -22.52
CA ASP A 587 -14.46 -15.17 -23.61
C ASP A 587 -15.91 -14.67 -23.72
N THR A 588 -16.35 -14.41 -24.95
CA THR A 588 -17.62 -13.77 -25.35
C THR A 588 -18.90 -14.48 -24.88
N ASP A 589 -18.76 -15.68 -24.32
CA ASP A 589 -19.87 -16.53 -23.88
C ASP A 589 -20.28 -16.32 -22.40
N LYS A 590 -19.65 -15.40 -21.66
CA LYS A 590 -19.94 -15.19 -20.23
C LYS A 590 -20.92 -14.04 -19.95
N PRO A 591 -21.93 -14.23 -19.07
CA PRO A 591 -22.94 -13.22 -18.79
C PRO A 591 -22.43 -12.17 -17.79
N TYR A 592 -22.18 -10.96 -18.28
CA TYR A 592 -22.20 -9.74 -17.46
C TYR A 592 -23.24 -8.78 -18.04
N MET A 593 -23.77 -7.88 -17.20
CA MET A 593 -24.78 -6.91 -17.63
C MET A 593 -24.26 -5.51 -17.34
N SER A 594 -24.23 -4.67 -18.37
CA SER A 594 -24.11 -3.22 -18.20
C SER A 594 -25.50 -2.60 -18.23
N ILE A 595 -25.86 -1.89 -17.17
CA ILE A 595 -27.15 -1.24 -17.02
C ILE A 595 -26.89 0.25 -17.04
N GLU A 596 -27.17 0.88 -18.17
CA GLU A 596 -27.10 2.34 -18.32
C GLU A 596 -28.42 2.96 -17.90
N THR A 597 -28.35 4.04 -17.13
CA THR A 597 -29.50 4.79 -16.64
C THR A 597 -29.34 6.25 -17.06
N SER A 598 -30.23 6.73 -17.93
CA SER A 598 -30.24 8.12 -18.41
C SER A 598 -31.08 9.06 -17.54
N GLU A 599 -31.85 8.52 -16.60
CA GLU A 599 -32.78 9.29 -15.76
C GLU A 599 -32.55 8.99 -14.27
N PHE A 600 -32.33 10.06 -13.50
CA PHE A 600 -31.93 10.06 -12.10
C PHE A 600 -33.15 9.95 -11.14
N ILE A 601 -33.00 9.29 -9.98
CA ILE A 601 -34.08 9.05 -8.99
C ILE A 601 -33.68 9.45 -7.55
N GLU A 602 -34.53 10.29 -6.96
CA GLU A 602 -34.77 10.60 -5.54
C GLU A 602 -33.59 11.08 -4.66
N GLU A 603 -33.82 12.23 -4.02
CA GLU A 603 -33.02 12.77 -2.92
C GLU A 603 -33.25 11.92 -1.67
N LEU A 604 -32.21 11.24 -1.19
CA LEU A 604 -32.27 10.49 0.06
C LEU A 604 -31.14 10.92 1.00
N LYS A 605 -31.43 10.84 2.29
CA LYS A 605 -30.45 11.13 3.35
C LYS A 605 -29.66 9.89 3.68
N GLY A 606 -28.34 10.02 3.70
CA GLY A 606 -27.44 9.04 4.30
C GLY A 606 -27.66 8.93 5.82
N ALA A 607 -27.13 7.86 6.42
CA ALA A 607 -27.25 7.58 7.86
C ALA A 607 -26.64 8.68 8.76
N ASP A 608 -25.75 9.49 8.21
CA ASP A 608 -25.06 10.63 8.82
C ASP A 608 -25.73 11.98 8.52
N ASN A 609 -26.94 11.97 7.94
CA ASN A 609 -27.70 13.16 7.55
C ASN A 609 -27.08 13.93 6.35
N SER A 610 -26.04 13.38 5.69
CA SER A 610 -25.57 13.85 4.40
C SER A 610 -26.61 13.54 3.30
N THR A 611 -26.63 14.33 2.23
CA THR A 611 -27.64 14.15 1.18
C THR A 611 -26.97 13.63 -0.08
N TYR A 612 -27.52 12.56 -0.64
CA TYR A 612 -27.02 11.93 -1.85
C TYR A 612 -28.11 11.81 -2.90
N TYR A 613 -27.63 11.78 -4.11
CA TYR A 613 -28.35 11.35 -5.28
C TYR A 613 -28.01 9.87 -5.57
N TYR A 614 -28.97 9.02 -5.93
CA TYR A 614 -28.73 7.62 -6.23
C TYR A 614 -29.07 7.22 -7.67
N PHE A 615 -28.20 6.43 -8.28
CA PHE A 615 -28.54 5.64 -9.46
C PHE A 615 -28.41 4.16 -9.12
N CYS A 616 -29.16 3.31 -9.81
CA CYS A 616 -29.29 1.90 -9.45
C CYS A 616 -29.22 0.99 -10.68
N GLY A 617 -28.45 -0.08 -10.57
CA GLY A 617 -28.50 -1.23 -11.46
C GLY A 617 -29.22 -2.39 -10.80
N SER A 618 -30.02 -3.15 -11.56
CA SER A 618 -30.65 -4.36 -11.03
C SER A 618 -30.68 -5.50 -12.05
N ILE A 619 -30.34 -6.71 -11.60
CA ILE A 619 -30.57 -7.94 -12.36
C ILE A 619 -31.94 -8.50 -11.96
N THR A 620 -32.77 -8.86 -12.94
CA THR A 620 -34.03 -9.59 -12.74
C THR A 620 -33.94 -11.02 -13.29
N GLY A 621 -34.94 -11.85 -12.98
CA GLY A 621 -35.02 -13.22 -13.50
C GLY A 621 -34.05 -14.20 -12.81
N ILE A 622 -33.61 -13.90 -11.58
CA ILE A 622 -32.77 -14.81 -10.79
C ILE A 622 -33.62 -16.04 -10.38
N LYS A 623 -33.10 -17.24 -10.66
CA LYS A 623 -33.74 -18.55 -10.50
C LYS A 623 -33.28 -19.22 -9.19
N ALA A 624 -33.96 -20.31 -8.80
CA ALA A 624 -33.58 -21.06 -7.60
C ALA A 624 -32.09 -21.50 -7.62
N ASP A 625 -31.59 -21.92 -8.77
CA ASP A 625 -30.23 -22.47 -8.93
C ASP A 625 -29.12 -21.43 -8.74
N ASN A 626 -29.43 -20.13 -8.78
CA ASN A 626 -28.44 -19.05 -8.60
C ASN A 626 -28.75 -18.12 -7.42
N TYR A 627 -29.64 -18.50 -6.49
CA TYR A 627 -29.90 -17.73 -5.28
C TYR A 627 -28.72 -17.65 -4.32
N GLN A 628 -27.86 -18.66 -4.33
CA GLN A 628 -26.65 -18.69 -3.49
C GLN A 628 -25.44 -18.10 -4.22
N TRP A 629 -25.61 -17.57 -5.43
CA TRP A 629 -24.52 -16.91 -6.12
C TRP A 629 -24.33 -15.51 -5.55
N ASP A 630 -23.07 -15.20 -5.26
CA ASP A 630 -22.67 -13.84 -4.98
C ASP A 630 -22.62 -13.05 -6.30
N TYR A 631 -23.27 -11.90 -6.31
CA TYR A 631 -23.23 -10.95 -7.42
C TYR A 631 -22.43 -9.73 -6.98
N SER A 632 -21.50 -9.31 -7.82
CA SER A 632 -20.66 -8.13 -7.63
C SER A 632 -21.13 -7.02 -8.56
N ALA A 633 -21.28 -5.81 -8.03
CA ALA A 633 -21.76 -4.65 -8.77
C ALA A 633 -20.90 -3.41 -8.49
N ILE A 634 -20.64 -2.63 -9.53
CA ILE A 634 -19.88 -1.38 -9.47
C ILE A 634 -20.60 -0.30 -10.29
N GLY A 635 -20.89 0.83 -9.66
CA GLY A 635 -21.39 2.01 -10.33
C GLY A 635 -20.30 2.71 -11.14
N TYR A 636 -20.67 3.33 -12.24
CA TYR A 636 -19.78 4.14 -13.06
C TYR A 636 -20.52 5.33 -13.67
N ILE A 637 -19.77 6.34 -14.05
CA ILE A 637 -20.23 7.44 -14.89
C ILE A 637 -19.46 7.43 -16.21
N SER A 638 -20.09 7.89 -17.29
CA SER A 638 -19.44 8.07 -18.59
C SER A 638 -19.54 9.52 -19.02
N ILE A 639 -18.41 10.06 -19.48
CA ILE A 639 -18.28 11.43 -20.00
C ILE A 639 -17.54 11.34 -21.34
N GLY A 640 -18.26 11.51 -22.44
CA GLY A 640 -17.71 11.21 -23.77
C GLY A 640 -17.31 9.74 -23.89
N GLU A 641 -16.05 9.47 -24.23
CA GLU A 641 -15.49 8.11 -24.32
C GLU A 641 -14.88 7.60 -23.00
N ILE A 642 -14.82 8.44 -21.95
CA ILE A 642 -14.21 8.09 -20.68
C ILE A 642 -15.25 7.45 -19.77
N GLU A 643 -14.96 6.24 -19.30
CA GLU A 643 -15.72 5.59 -18.24
C GLU A 643 -14.98 5.66 -16.91
N ILE A 644 -15.69 6.10 -15.89
CA ILE A 644 -15.15 6.32 -14.55
C ILE A 644 -15.94 5.47 -13.59
N TYR A 645 -15.28 4.50 -12.98
CA TYR A 645 -15.90 3.54 -12.07
C TYR A 645 -15.74 3.99 -10.63
N SER A 646 -16.72 3.62 -9.81
CA SER A 646 -16.65 3.71 -8.35
C SER A 646 -15.39 3.02 -7.85
N THR A 647 -14.83 3.52 -6.76
CA THR A 647 -13.60 2.99 -6.17
C THR A 647 -13.79 1.60 -5.57
N GLU A 648 -14.96 1.40 -4.99
CA GLU A 648 -15.40 0.13 -4.40
C GLU A 648 -16.59 -0.45 -5.15
N TYR A 649 -16.71 -1.77 -5.07
CA TYR A 649 -17.83 -2.55 -5.59
C TYR A 649 -18.48 -3.32 -4.46
N ALA A 650 -19.76 -3.62 -4.60
CA ALA A 650 -20.52 -4.35 -3.59
C ALA A 650 -20.75 -5.79 -4.05
N THR A 651 -20.52 -6.76 -3.16
CA THR A 651 -20.82 -8.17 -3.39
C THR A 651 -21.91 -8.63 -2.44
N ARG A 652 -23.04 -9.08 -2.98
CA ARG A 652 -24.16 -9.61 -2.20
C ARG A 652 -24.83 -10.76 -2.96
N ASN A 653 -25.29 -11.76 -2.23
CA ASN A 653 -26.25 -12.74 -2.77
C ASN A 653 -27.68 -12.36 -2.38
N ILE A 654 -28.63 -12.86 -3.17
CA ILE A 654 -30.03 -12.48 -3.02
C ILE A 654 -30.68 -13.06 -1.76
N ALA A 655 -30.23 -14.23 -1.31
CA ALA A 655 -30.74 -14.85 -0.08
C ALA A 655 -30.42 -14.01 1.16
N TYR A 656 -29.20 -13.47 1.24
CA TYR A 656 -28.78 -12.55 2.29
C TYR A 656 -29.64 -11.28 2.29
N VAL A 657 -29.83 -10.67 1.11
CA VAL A 657 -30.63 -9.44 0.97
C VAL A 657 -32.11 -9.69 1.28
N ALA A 658 -32.65 -10.85 0.91
CA ALA A 658 -34.03 -11.23 1.22
C ALA A 658 -34.23 -11.44 2.72
N ASN A 659 -33.31 -12.15 3.39
CA ASN A 659 -33.32 -12.30 4.85
C ASN A 659 -33.23 -10.94 5.57
N ALA A 660 -32.38 -10.04 5.09
CA ALA A 660 -32.28 -8.69 5.65
C ALA A 660 -33.61 -7.93 5.52
N ALA A 661 -34.24 -7.98 4.33
CA ALA A 661 -35.53 -7.34 4.09
C ALA A 661 -36.67 -7.90 4.97
N LEU A 662 -36.68 -9.20 5.26
CA LEU A 662 -37.69 -9.81 6.13
C LEU A 662 -37.51 -9.48 7.63
N ASN A 663 -36.29 -9.14 8.04
CA ASN A 663 -35.95 -8.82 9.41
C ASN A 663 -35.98 -7.31 9.70
N ASP A 664 -36.40 -6.49 8.73
CA ASP A 664 -36.56 -5.04 8.87
C ASP A 664 -38.05 -4.66 9.03
N PRO A 665 -38.54 -4.51 10.28
CA PRO A 665 -39.95 -4.20 10.55
C PRO A 665 -40.38 -2.79 10.11
N GLU A 666 -39.44 -1.90 9.75
CA GLU A 666 -39.72 -0.55 9.22
C GLU A 666 -39.53 -0.46 7.70
N GLY A 667 -39.15 -1.54 7.03
CA GLY A 667 -38.74 -1.57 5.61
C GLY A 667 -39.83 -1.31 4.57
N GLY A 668 -41.05 -0.93 4.98
CA GLY A 668 -42.10 -0.44 4.07
C GLY A 668 -42.72 -1.47 3.11
N TYR A 669 -42.42 -2.77 3.25
CA TYR A 669 -42.97 -3.83 2.39
C TYR A 669 -44.41 -4.19 2.77
N THR A 670 -45.28 -4.32 1.76
CA THR A 670 -46.63 -4.87 1.92
C THR A 670 -46.58 -6.38 2.23
N GLU A 671 -47.66 -6.93 2.79
CA GLU A 671 -47.73 -8.37 3.09
C GLU A 671 -47.61 -9.26 1.84
N GLU A 672 -48.08 -8.76 0.68
CA GLU A 672 -47.88 -9.41 -0.62
C GLU A 672 -46.39 -9.46 -1.00
N GLU A 673 -45.67 -8.35 -0.82
CA GLU A 673 -44.24 -8.25 -1.11
C GLU A 673 -43.41 -9.11 -0.15
N ILE A 674 -43.76 -9.13 1.14
CA ILE A 674 -43.14 -10.02 2.13
C ILE A 674 -43.31 -11.49 1.72
N ASN A 675 -44.49 -11.90 1.25
CA ASN A 675 -44.72 -13.26 0.75
C ASN A 675 -43.90 -13.55 -0.51
N MET A 676 -43.73 -12.57 -1.38
CA MET A 676 -42.83 -12.69 -2.52
C MET A 676 -41.37 -12.84 -2.08
N ILE A 677 -40.90 -12.04 -1.12
CA ILE A 677 -39.54 -12.06 -0.55
C ILE A 677 -39.26 -13.41 0.14
N ARG A 678 -40.23 -13.97 0.88
CA ARG A 678 -40.11 -15.33 1.43
C ARG A 678 -39.86 -16.38 0.35
N GLY A 679 -40.40 -16.17 -0.84
CA GLY A 679 -40.16 -17.04 -1.99
C GLY A 679 -38.70 -17.09 -2.48
N TYR A 680 -37.83 -16.16 -2.06
CA TYR A 680 -36.41 -16.12 -2.40
C TYR A 680 -35.53 -16.97 -1.47
N LEU A 681 -36.09 -17.43 -0.33
CA LEU A 681 -35.38 -18.29 0.59
C LEU A 681 -35.64 -19.76 0.22
N PRO A 682 -34.66 -20.66 0.47
CA PRO A 682 -34.92 -22.10 0.40
C PRO A 682 -36.15 -22.43 1.25
N GLN A 683 -37.11 -23.15 0.68
CA GLN A 683 -38.16 -23.75 1.48
C GLN A 683 -37.60 -25.06 2.03
N ASP A 684 -37.29 -25.08 3.31
CA ASP A 684 -36.96 -26.31 4.04
C ASP A 684 -38.18 -27.22 4.17
#